data_AF-A0A7Y2IE32-F1
#
_entry.id   AF-A0A7Y2IE32-F1
#
_cell.length_a   1.000
_cell.length_b   1.000
_cell.length_c   1.000
_cell.angle_alpha   90.00
_cell.angle_beta   90.00
_cell.angle_gamma   90.00
#
_symmetry.space_group_name_H-M   'P 1'
#
loop_
_entity.id
_entity.type
_entity.pdbx_description
1 polymer ?
#
loop_
_entity_poly.entity_id
_entity_poly.type
_entity_poly.pdbx_seq_one_letter_code
_entity_poly.pdbx_strand_id
1 'polypeptide(L)'
;MPESSGQGNGAVRESVLVVSIDALAPRAISPETTPALCALARSGAACFTGTTVNPSTTLTAHTSMLRGVSPSVHGVLHNTVARGPMPPSFLHSARQGGLSTGSVLSWALMDQMIEPDAVTYRVLLDEGYNPEDDRFVADETINLLNGENPKVVFCYLIQPDLAGHDFGWDSPEYGDAVNTADALLGEIIDAAGPDRAILVTTDHGGSGTGHSEANAETTDIFLVARSAQLRPGTWWPTISPLNVAPTVAHLAGFAPHPDWEGTSLVGADASFSDHLVTLMEGMQSRSYGEDLNMLEHSLQTAAAAAEHGGSDHAVLAGLLHDLGHELGEAGGWGLPGHADEAARFLRPWLPASIVQPIRLHVQAKRYLVATDPGYSAQLSEASKKSLREQGGPLSAADAAAFERLPFSQPAVQLRRFDDAGKIPTATVARLEHYLPLLTRALGADGLISPLWARDACTCEECRDTRNGQHLLNSADLAGWAVESVHGAPHAMVATLVHNDGRRHKCILPASSKNDELSPQPRWRSEHLTVLRERTDPASGPVDRFVADLAKNGIALVSGLGSEPGQVLEFARRIGFVRETNYGDLFDVRTDPEPINLAYTPKGLPLHTDNPYRDPVPTVQLLHCLVAAEGGTSLFCDGFAVAEQLRRDHPEDFARLSSTIVSFQFISPDVHLQARLPLIRLDESGEVVRVTVNNRSMQPQPLGQGTEAFYTAYLRFAQLLGDPVNVIELRLAPGELVGFDNRRVLHGRTAFPNSPRRHLQGCYIDIDAIQSSARLQIR
;
A
#
# COMPACT_ATOMS: atom_id res chain seq x y z
N MET A 1 12.22 -6.21 -67.73
CA MET A 1 12.10 -4.98 -66.92
C MET A 1 10.98 -5.23 -65.93
N PRO A 2 11.27 -5.71 -64.72
CA PRO A 2 10.22 -5.93 -63.73
C PRO A 2 9.86 -4.61 -63.06
N GLU A 3 8.56 -4.41 -62.90
CA GLU A 3 7.93 -3.24 -62.29
C GLU A 3 8.28 -3.16 -60.80
N SER A 4 8.63 -1.95 -60.35
CA SER A 4 8.90 -1.61 -58.97
C SER A 4 7.62 -1.66 -58.14
N SER A 5 7.48 -2.68 -57.28
CA SER A 5 6.50 -2.68 -56.20
C SER A 5 6.92 -1.65 -55.14
N GLY A 6 6.29 -0.49 -55.16
CA GLY A 6 6.35 0.46 -54.06
C GLY A 6 5.74 -0.17 -52.81
N GLN A 7 6.58 -0.44 -51.81
CA GLN A 7 6.12 -0.72 -50.45
C GLN A 7 5.54 0.58 -49.88
N GLY A 8 4.22 0.69 -49.89
CA GLY A 8 3.52 1.66 -49.05
C GLY A 8 3.71 1.26 -47.59
N ASN A 9 4.29 2.15 -46.79
CA ASN A 9 4.37 2.05 -45.34
C ASN A 9 2.93 2.11 -44.79
N GLY A 10 2.26 0.96 -44.65
CA GLY A 10 0.95 0.88 -44.00
C GLY A 10 1.13 1.17 -42.51
N ALA A 11 0.55 2.28 -42.02
CA ALA A 11 0.57 2.61 -40.60
C ALA A 11 0.02 1.43 -39.78
N VAL A 12 0.77 1.02 -38.75
CA VAL A 12 0.39 -0.07 -37.86
C VAL A 12 -0.88 0.35 -37.12
N ARG A 13 -1.93 -0.47 -37.18
CA ARG A 13 -3.19 -0.25 -36.46
C ARG A 13 -3.23 -1.12 -35.22
N GLU A 14 -3.27 -0.50 -34.04
CA GLU A 14 -3.36 -1.19 -32.76
C GLU A 14 -4.79 -1.13 -32.19
N SER A 15 -5.13 -2.09 -31.32
CA SER A 15 -6.21 -1.84 -30.36
C SER A 15 -5.70 -0.85 -29.33
N VAL A 16 -6.53 0.08 -28.87
CA VAL A 16 -6.16 1.13 -27.91
C VAL A 16 -7.04 1.04 -26.67
N LEU A 17 -6.43 1.09 -25.50
CA LEU A 17 -7.09 1.30 -24.21
C LEU A 17 -6.65 2.66 -23.66
N VAL A 18 -7.62 3.47 -23.27
CA VAL A 18 -7.40 4.74 -22.57
C VAL A 18 -7.94 4.58 -21.15
N VAL A 19 -7.07 4.76 -20.15
CA VAL A 19 -7.43 4.76 -18.73
C VAL A 19 -7.27 6.19 -18.22
N SER A 20 -8.33 6.78 -17.69
CA SER A 20 -8.27 8.04 -16.95
C SER A 20 -8.38 7.75 -15.46
N ILE A 21 -7.44 8.26 -14.66
CA ILE A 21 -7.48 8.19 -13.20
C ILE A 21 -7.77 9.59 -12.69
N ASP A 22 -8.98 9.79 -12.17
CA ASP A 22 -9.49 11.09 -11.73
C ASP A 22 -8.64 11.65 -10.60
N ALA A 23 -8.20 12.89 -10.78
CA ALA A 23 -7.44 13.66 -9.81
C ALA A 23 -6.17 13.00 -9.25
N LEU A 24 -5.53 12.09 -9.99
CA LEU A 24 -4.21 11.55 -9.63
C LEU A 24 -3.14 12.63 -9.85
N ALA A 25 -2.75 13.31 -8.77
CA ALA A 25 -1.77 14.37 -8.83
C ALA A 25 -0.39 13.80 -9.20
N PRO A 26 0.33 14.39 -10.17
CA PRO A 26 1.68 13.93 -10.53
C PRO A 26 2.65 13.89 -9.34
N ARG A 27 2.39 14.71 -8.30
CA ARG A 27 3.15 14.71 -7.04
C ARG A 27 3.03 13.44 -6.19
N ALA A 28 2.06 12.57 -6.47
CA ALA A 28 1.89 11.29 -5.79
C ALA A 28 2.54 10.11 -6.53
N ILE A 29 3.00 10.32 -7.78
CA ILE A 29 3.53 9.28 -8.64
C ILE A 29 5.00 8.98 -8.31
N SER A 30 5.29 7.72 -7.98
CA SER A 30 6.63 7.19 -7.76
C SER A 30 6.68 5.69 -8.02
N PRO A 31 7.85 5.07 -8.25
CA PRO A 31 7.94 3.62 -8.36
C PRO A 31 7.44 2.86 -7.12
N GLU A 32 7.42 3.49 -5.95
CA GLU A 32 6.94 2.88 -4.70
C GLU A 32 5.42 2.96 -4.53
N THR A 33 4.78 4.02 -5.03
CA THR A 33 3.33 4.27 -4.88
C THR A 33 2.53 3.86 -6.10
N THR A 34 3.13 4.02 -7.29
CA THR A 34 2.51 3.75 -8.59
C THR A 34 3.42 2.87 -9.47
N PRO A 35 3.81 1.67 -9.00
CA PRO A 35 4.75 0.80 -9.73
C PRO A 35 4.29 0.44 -11.15
N ALA A 36 2.99 0.19 -11.37
CA ALA A 36 2.46 -0.19 -12.68
C ALA A 36 2.53 0.97 -13.67
N LEU A 37 2.09 2.17 -13.27
CA LEU A 37 2.15 3.38 -14.09
C LEU A 37 3.60 3.75 -14.43
N CYS A 38 4.50 3.73 -13.44
CA CYS A 38 5.91 4.01 -13.66
C CYS A 38 6.57 2.99 -14.58
N ALA A 39 6.22 1.70 -14.46
CA ALA A 39 6.73 0.66 -15.36
C ALA A 39 6.22 0.86 -16.79
N LEU A 40 4.95 1.22 -16.95
CA LEU A 40 4.36 1.56 -18.24
C LEU A 40 5.13 2.74 -18.89
N ALA A 41 5.42 3.79 -18.12
CA ALA A 41 6.19 4.96 -18.57
C ALA A 41 7.58 4.59 -19.09
N ARG A 42 8.34 3.76 -18.36
CA ARG A 42 9.67 3.31 -18.80
C ARG A 42 9.62 2.36 -19.99
N SER A 43 8.58 1.53 -20.09
CA SER A 43 8.41 0.60 -21.22
C SER A 43 7.87 1.28 -22.49
N GLY A 44 7.42 2.53 -22.40
CA GLY A 44 6.83 3.28 -23.49
C GLY A 44 7.25 4.75 -23.45
N ALA A 45 6.28 5.66 -23.43
CA ALA A 45 6.48 7.09 -23.42
C ALA A 45 5.76 7.77 -22.25
N ALA A 46 6.30 8.87 -21.73
CA ALA A 46 5.64 9.62 -20.66
C ALA A 46 5.95 11.12 -20.61
N CYS A 47 5.00 11.86 -20.05
CA CYS A 47 5.14 13.22 -19.52
C CYS A 47 4.52 13.27 -18.13
N PHE A 48 5.21 13.86 -17.15
CA PHE A 48 4.69 14.09 -15.79
C PHE A 48 4.63 15.59 -15.44
N THR A 49 4.80 16.45 -16.43
CA THR A 49 4.88 17.92 -16.31
C THR A 49 3.88 18.60 -17.25
N GLY A 50 2.75 17.93 -17.53
CA GLY A 50 1.69 18.48 -18.36
C GLY A 50 0.82 19.46 -17.59
N THR A 51 0.00 20.21 -18.32
CA THR A 51 -0.96 21.15 -17.72
C THR A 51 -2.35 20.91 -18.28
N THR A 52 -3.33 20.82 -17.39
CA THR A 52 -4.74 20.66 -17.77
C THR A 52 -5.35 21.95 -18.31
N VAL A 53 -6.61 21.86 -18.75
CA VAL A 53 -7.40 22.99 -19.22
C VAL A 53 -7.92 23.83 -18.05
N ASN A 54 -8.34 25.07 -18.33
CA ASN A 54 -8.94 25.95 -17.34
C ASN A 54 -10.40 26.26 -17.73
N PRO A 55 -11.41 26.00 -16.87
CA PRO A 55 -11.33 25.40 -15.53
C PRO A 55 -10.87 23.93 -15.50
N SER A 56 -10.14 23.53 -14.46
CA SER A 56 -9.61 22.16 -14.25
C SER A 56 -10.62 21.19 -13.63
N THR A 57 -11.93 21.44 -13.78
CA THR A 57 -12.95 20.54 -13.21
C THR A 57 -13.08 19.27 -14.05
N THR A 58 -13.43 18.17 -13.40
CA THR A 58 -13.48 16.83 -14.00
C THR A 58 -14.16 16.76 -15.36
N LEU A 59 -15.42 17.21 -15.47
CA LEU A 59 -16.13 17.17 -16.77
C LEU A 59 -15.52 18.11 -17.80
N THR A 60 -14.95 19.25 -17.37
CA THR A 60 -14.31 20.19 -18.30
C THR A 60 -13.07 19.55 -18.92
N ALA A 61 -12.18 19.01 -18.09
CA ALA A 61 -10.95 18.38 -18.52
C ALA A 61 -11.20 17.09 -19.33
N HIS A 62 -12.12 16.23 -18.89
CA HIS A 62 -12.48 15.02 -19.62
C HIS A 62 -13.20 15.30 -20.95
N THR A 63 -14.02 16.36 -21.03
CA THR A 63 -14.62 16.76 -22.32
C THR A 63 -13.54 17.20 -23.30
N SER A 64 -12.57 17.99 -22.83
CA SER A 64 -11.40 18.37 -23.63
C SER A 64 -10.54 17.16 -24.03
N MET A 65 -10.37 16.20 -23.13
CA MET A 65 -9.63 14.95 -23.36
C MET A 65 -10.26 14.08 -24.45
N LEU A 66 -11.57 13.82 -24.33
CA LEU A 66 -12.33 12.99 -25.25
C LEU A 66 -12.39 13.59 -26.66
N ARG A 67 -12.35 14.93 -26.77
CA ARG A 67 -12.63 15.67 -28.02
C ARG A 67 -11.45 16.44 -28.57
N GLY A 68 -10.30 16.43 -27.92
CA GLY A 68 -9.12 17.13 -28.40
C GLY A 68 -9.29 18.65 -28.58
N VAL A 69 -10.25 19.29 -27.90
CA VAL A 69 -10.57 20.73 -28.04
C VAL A 69 -10.67 21.39 -26.68
N SER A 70 -10.40 22.69 -26.61
CA SER A 70 -10.44 23.48 -25.39
C SER A 70 -11.87 23.77 -24.86
N PRO A 71 -12.00 24.20 -23.60
CA PRO A 71 -13.30 24.56 -23.00
C PRO A 71 -14.05 25.68 -23.72
N SER A 72 -13.34 26.57 -24.42
CA SER A 72 -13.97 27.63 -25.23
C SER A 72 -14.71 27.09 -26.45
N VAL A 73 -14.37 25.88 -26.92
CA VAL A 73 -15.00 25.21 -28.06
C VAL A 73 -16.16 24.34 -27.61
N HIS A 74 -15.98 23.49 -26.59
CA HIS A 74 -17.02 22.55 -26.16
C HIS A 74 -18.01 23.14 -25.12
N GLY A 75 -17.69 24.25 -24.48
CA GLY A 75 -18.60 25.01 -23.62
C GLY A 75 -18.94 24.39 -22.26
N VAL A 76 -18.29 23.29 -21.87
CA VAL A 76 -18.42 22.66 -20.55
C VAL A 76 -17.41 23.32 -19.62
N LEU A 77 -17.87 23.99 -18.56
CA LEU A 77 -17.02 24.77 -17.65
C LEU A 77 -17.13 24.33 -16.19
N HIS A 78 -18.01 23.37 -15.91
CA HIS A 78 -18.37 22.89 -14.57
C HIS A 78 -18.75 21.41 -14.64
N ASN A 79 -18.82 20.74 -13.48
CA ASN A 79 -19.35 19.39 -13.33
C ASN A 79 -20.90 19.36 -13.44
N THR A 80 -21.41 19.89 -14.56
CA THR A 80 -22.84 19.93 -14.89
C THR A 80 -23.08 19.49 -16.34
N VAL A 81 -24.30 19.07 -16.64
CA VAL A 81 -24.68 18.56 -17.96
C VAL A 81 -24.46 19.61 -19.05
N ALA A 82 -23.74 19.23 -20.11
CA ALA A 82 -23.49 20.06 -21.28
C ALA A 82 -24.79 20.46 -22.01
N ARG A 83 -24.82 21.66 -22.58
CA ARG A 83 -25.94 22.15 -23.41
C ARG A 83 -25.41 22.66 -24.75
N GLY A 84 -25.63 21.90 -25.83
CA GLY A 84 -25.30 22.32 -27.20
C GLY A 84 -24.54 21.27 -28.01
N PRO A 85 -24.36 21.49 -29.32
CA PRO A 85 -23.54 20.63 -30.16
C PRO A 85 -22.06 20.77 -29.77
N MET A 86 -21.34 19.65 -29.74
CA MET A 86 -19.91 19.57 -29.46
C MET A 86 -19.20 18.83 -30.59
N PRO A 87 -17.88 19.08 -30.82
CA PRO A 87 -17.08 18.22 -31.68
C PRO A 87 -17.14 16.75 -31.23
N PRO A 88 -17.00 15.78 -32.14
CA PRO A 88 -17.11 14.37 -31.79
C PRO A 88 -15.95 13.92 -30.90
N SER A 89 -16.26 13.01 -29.96
CA SER A 89 -15.25 12.31 -29.18
C SER A 89 -14.41 11.36 -30.04
N PHE A 90 -13.23 10.96 -29.55
CA PHE A 90 -12.42 9.94 -30.21
C PHE A 90 -13.15 8.59 -30.32
N LEU A 91 -14.07 8.28 -29.41
CA LEU A 91 -14.91 7.08 -29.49
C LEU A 91 -15.90 7.18 -30.66
N HIS A 92 -16.55 8.34 -30.81
CA HIS A 92 -17.45 8.59 -31.94
C HIS A 92 -16.69 8.60 -33.27
N SER A 93 -15.53 9.26 -33.35
CA SER A 93 -14.70 9.25 -34.56
C SER A 93 -14.17 7.85 -34.90
N ALA A 94 -13.78 7.05 -33.92
CA ALA A 94 -13.40 5.64 -34.12
C ALA A 94 -14.59 4.82 -34.67
N ARG A 95 -15.80 5.05 -34.15
CA ARG A 95 -17.03 4.42 -34.65
C ARG A 95 -17.33 4.73 -36.10
N GLN A 96 -17.28 6.01 -36.46
CA GLN A 96 -17.47 6.45 -37.84
C GLN A 96 -16.36 5.89 -38.76
N GLY A 97 -15.16 5.66 -38.22
CA GLY A 97 -14.08 4.94 -38.86
C GLY A 97 -14.27 3.42 -38.98
N GLY A 98 -15.39 2.87 -38.52
CA GLY A 98 -15.72 1.45 -38.59
C GLY A 98 -15.11 0.57 -37.48
N LEU A 99 -14.59 1.17 -36.41
CA LEU A 99 -13.99 0.45 -35.30
C LEU A 99 -15.01 0.11 -34.21
N SER A 100 -14.80 -1.02 -33.53
CA SER A 100 -15.50 -1.32 -32.29
C SER A 100 -14.91 -0.52 -31.13
N THR A 101 -15.75 -0.13 -30.20
CA THR A 101 -15.48 0.79 -29.10
C THR A 101 -16.23 0.37 -27.85
N GLY A 102 -15.62 0.60 -26.69
CA GLY A 102 -16.18 0.30 -25.38
C GLY A 102 -15.94 1.45 -24.39
N SER A 103 -16.81 1.56 -23.40
CA SER A 103 -16.63 2.47 -22.26
C SER A 103 -17.05 1.78 -20.96
N VAL A 104 -16.24 1.92 -19.91
CA VAL A 104 -16.53 1.39 -18.57
C VAL A 104 -16.31 2.53 -17.56
N LEU A 105 -17.39 2.97 -16.91
CA LEU A 105 -17.44 4.19 -16.10
C LEU A 105 -18.20 3.96 -14.78
N SER A 106 -17.87 4.76 -13.76
CA SER A 106 -18.52 4.78 -12.44
C SER A 106 -19.29 6.09 -12.12
N TRP A 107 -19.40 7.01 -13.10
CA TRP A 107 -20.07 8.30 -12.90
C TRP A 107 -21.00 8.68 -14.05
N ALA A 108 -22.30 8.79 -13.78
CA ALA A 108 -23.30 9.03 -14.82
C ALA A 108 -23.16 10.37 -15.56
N LEU A 109 -22.62 11.41 -14.92
CA LEU A 109 -22.35 12.68 -15.60
C LEU A 109 -21.19 12.56 -16.60
N MET A 110 -20.20 11.71 -16.31
CA MET A 110 -19.13 11.40 -17.27
C MET A 110 -19.69 10.66 -18.49
N ASP A 111 -20.57 9.67 -18.27
CA ASP A 111 -21.17 8.90 -19.37
C ASP A 111 -21.96 9.79 -20.34
N GLN A 112 -22.63 10.83 -19.82
CA GLN A 112 -23.37 11.80 -20.64
C GLN A 112 -22.46 12.60 -21.59
N MET A 113 -21.14 12.67 -21.32
CA MET A 113 -20.19 13.33 -22.22
C MET A 113 -19.81 12.46 -23.42
N ILE A 114 -20.19 11.17 -23.43
CA ILE A 114 -19.97 10.25 -24.53
C ILE A 114 -21.26 10.11 -25.35
N GLU A 115 -21.16 10.33 -26.66
CA GLU A 115 -22.32 10.30 -27.56
C GLU A 115 -23.01 8.92 -27.51
N PRO A 116 -24.36 8.85 -27.55
CA PRO A 116 -25.08 7.58 -27.42
C PRO A 116 -24.71 6.51 -28.46
N ASP A 117 -24.25 6.91 -29.64
CA ASP A 117 -23.84 6.03 -30.75
C ASP A 117 -22.32 5.84 -30.83
N ALA A 118 -21.54 6.42 -29.91
CA ALA A 118 -20.08 6.32 -29.88
C ALA A 118 -19.55 4.97 -29.35
N VAL A 119 -20.40 4.15 -28.72
CA VAL A 119 -19.98 2.95 -27.96
C VAL A 119 -20.80 1.72 -28.37
N THR A 120 -20.18 0.55 -28.62
CA THR A 120 -20.95 -0.73 -28.75
C THR A 120 -21.13 -1.37 -27.40
N TYR A 121 -20.10 -1.32 -26.55
CA TYR A 121 -20.10 -1.97 -25.25
C TYR A 121 -19.99 -0.88 -24.18
N ARG A 122 -21.13 -0.50 -23.62
CA ARG A 122 -21.22 0.55 -22.61
C ARG A 122 -21.58 -0.09 -21.26
N VAL A 123 -20.68 0.05 -20.29
CA VAL A 123 -20.86 -0.35 -18.90
C VAL A 123 -20.84 0.91 -18.04
N LEU A 124 -21.85 1.09 -17.21
CA LEU A 124 -21.98 2.20 -16.29
C LEU A 124 -22.46 1.68 -14.93
N LEU A 125 -21.67 1.96 -13.90
CA LEU A 125 -22.09 1.91 -12.50
C LEU A 125 -22.33 3.34 -12.01
N ASP A 126 -23.35 3.57 -11.20
CA ASP A 126 -23.63 4.88 -10.59
C ASP A 126 -24.24 4.64 -9.21
N GLU A 127 -23.41 4.19 -8.26
CA GLU A 127 -23.83 3.91 -6.88
C GLU A 127 -23.71 5.12 -5.94
N GLY A 128 -23.30 6.28 -6.47
CA GLY A 128 -23.10 7.50 -5.71
C GLY A 128 -21.80 7.45 -4.92
N TYR A 129 -20.70 7.86 -5.58
CA TYR A 129 -19.38 8.11 -4.99
C TYR A 129 -18.93 7.02 -3.99
N ASN A 130 -18.82 5.78 -4.47
CA ASN A 130 -18.43 4.63 -3.66
C ASN A 130 -16.96 4.24 -3.97
N PRO A 131 -16.06 4.16 -2.96
CA PRO A 131 -14.69 3.71 -3.16
C PRO A 131 -14.53 2.31 -3.76
N GLU A 132 -15.55 1.45 -3.69
CA GLU A 132 -15.55 0.12 -4.32
C GLU A 132 -15.81 0.17 -5.85
N ASP A 133 -16.23 1.32 -6.39
CA ASP A 133 -16.60 1.47 -7.80
C ASP A 133 -15.42 1.15 -8.75
N ASP A 134 -14.20 1.51 -8.37
CA ASP A 134 -13.00 1.29 -9.21
C ASP A 134 -12.67 -0.19 -9.38
N ARG A 135 -12.96 -1.01 -8.35
CA ARG A 135 -12.81 -2.47 -8.47
C ARG A 135 -13.77 -3.02 -9.52
N PHE A 136 -15.02 -2.59 -9.48
CA PHE A 136 -16.02 -2.99 -10.48
C PHE A 136 -15.62 -2.52 -11.88
N VAL A 137 -15.19 -1.26 -12.03
CA VAL A 137 -14.73 -0.72 -13.32
C VAL A 137 -13.55 -1.52 -13.85
N ALA A 138 -12.58 -1.89 -13.01
CA ALA A 138 -11.45 -2.71 -13.40
C ALA A 138 -11.88 -4.11 -13.84
N ASP A 139 -12.71 -4.81 -13.05
CA ASP A 139 -13.22 -6.14 -13.36
C ASP A 139 -14.01 -6.15 -14.69
N GLU A 140 -14.89 -5.18 -14.91
CA GLU A 140 -15.66 -5.05 -16.15
C GLU A 140 -14.80 -4.64 -17.36
N THR A 141 -13.79 -3.82 -17.14
CA THR A 141 -12.78 -3.52 -18.18
C THR A 141 -12.04 -4.79 -18.58
N ILE A 142 -11.58 -5.59 -17.61
CA ILE A 142 -10.90 -6.87 -17.85
C ILE A 142 -11.82 -7.85 -18.59
N ASN A 143 -13.09 -7.98 -18.15
CA ASN A 143 -14.09 -8.81 -18.82
C ASN A 143 -14.30 -8.39 -20.27
N LEU A 144 -14.39 -7.07 -20.52
CA LEU A 144 -14.56 -6.52 -21.85
C LEU A 144 -13.34 -6.78 -22.75
N LEU A 145 -12.12 -6.64 -22.22
CA LEU A 145 -10.88 -6.90 -22.95
C LEU A 145 -10.72 -8.39 -23.31
N ASN A 146 -11.08 -9.28 -22.39
CA ASN A 146 -10.97 -10.74 -22.56
C ASN A 146 -12.09 -11.34 -23.43
N GLY A 147 -13.27 -10.73 -23.43
CA GLY A 147 -14.42 -11.19 -24.21
C GLY A 147 -14.51 -10.50 -25.57
N GLU A 148 -15.31 -9.44 -25.63
CA GLU A 148 -15.67 -8.73 -26.88
C GLU A 148 -14.49 -7.99 -27.52
N ASN A 149 -13.49 -7.64 -26.70
CA ASN A 149 -12.20 -7.09 -27.09
C ASN A 149 -12.29 -5.88 -28.07
N PRO A 150 -12.97 -4.77 -27.71
CA PRO A 150 -13.21 -3.65 -28.63
C PRO A 150 -11.92 -2.95 -29.06
N LYS A 151 -11.90 -2.37 -30.26
CA LYS A 151 -10.70 -1.72 -30.81
C LYS A 151 -10.28 -0.46 -30.06
N VAL A 152 -11.21 0.32 -29.52
CA VAL A 152 -10.90 1.50 -28.67
C VAL A 152 -11.73 1.44 -27.39
N VAL A 153 -11.08 1.35 -26.23
CA VAL A 153 -11.76 1.27 -24.92
C VAL A 153 -11.39 2.48 -24.08
N PHE A 154 -12.39 3.07 -23.40
CA PHE A 154 -12.19 4.11 -22.40
C PHE A 154 -12.62 3.59 -21.02
N CYS A 155 -11.70 3.66 -20.05
CA CYS A 155 -11.86 3.23 -18.66
C CYS A 155 -11.62 4.43 -17.74
N TYR A 156 -12.43 4.60 -16.70
CA TYR A 156 -12.37 5.74 -15.78
C TYR A 156 -12.38 5.27 -14.33
N LEU A 157 -11.32 5.59 -13.60
CA LEU A 157 -11.14 5.27 -12.17
C LEU A 157 -11.25 6.57 -11.36
N ILE A 158 -12.09 6.59 -10.32
CA ILE A 158 -12.50 7.80 -9.58
C ILE A 158 -11.91 7.90 -8.17
N GLN A 159 -11.43 6.79 -7.60
CA GLN A 159 -11.15 6.70 -6.16
C GLN A 159 -10.17 7.76 -5.63
N PRO A 160 -9.09 8.16 -6.34
CA PRO A 160 -8.20 9.21 -5.84
C PRO A 160 -8.88 10.57 -5.68
N ASP A 161 -9.81 10.94 -6.57
CA ASP A 161 -10.58 12.19 -6.44
C ASP A 161 -11.49 12.18 -5.20
N LEU A 162 -12.16 11.05 -4.95
CA LEU A 162 -13.00 10.86 -3.75
C LEU A 162 -12.18 11.02 -2.46
N ALA A 163 -11.05 10.33 -2.36
CA ALA A 163 -10.18 10.42 -1.20
C ALA A 163 -9.59 11.82 -1.03
N GLY A 164 -9.25 12.48 -2.15
CA GLY A 164 -8.80 13.86 -2.15
C GLY A 164 -9.85 14.80 -1.57
N HIS A 165 -11.12 14.64 -1.94
CA HIS A 165 -12.21 15.45 -1.41
C HIS A 165 -12.50 15.20 0.07
N ASP A 166 -12.48 13.94 0.50
CA ASP A 166 -12.85 13.55 1.87
C ASP A 166 -11.74 13.84 2.89
N PHE A 167 -10.48 13.62 2.51
CA PHE A 167 -9.33 13.63 3.43
C PHE A 167 -8.22 14.60 3.03
N GLY A 168 -8.15 14.96 1.75
CA GLY A 168 -7.16 15.87 1.19
C GLY A 168 -6.08 15.17 0.38
N TRP A 169 -5.55 15.83 -0.67
CA TRP A 169 -4.60 15.24 -1.64
C TRP A 169 -3.21 14.91 -1.07
N ASP A 170 -2.89 15.34 0.15
CA ASP A 170 -1.63 15.00 0.83
C ASP A 170 -1.87 14.12 2.08
N SER A 171 -3.08 13.57 2.22
CA SER A 171 -3.45 12.66 3.31
C SER A 171 -2.95 11.23 3.06
N PRO A 172 -2.73 10.43 4.12
CA PRO A 172 -2.49 8.99 4.00
C PRO A 172 -3.58 8.27 3.19
N GLU A 173 -4.85 8.65 3.40
CA GLU A 173 -6.01 8.05 2.72
C GLU A 173 -5.98 8.28 1.20
N TYR A 174 -5.57 9.47 0.76
CA TYR A 174 -5.31 9.73 -0.65
C TYR A 174 -4.17 8.86 -1.19
N GLY A 175 -3.09 8.70 -0.42
CA GLY A 175 -2.00 7.78 -0.77
C GLY A 175 -2.47 6.34 -0.96
N ASP A 176 -3.33 5.84 -0.08
CA ASP A 176 -3.91 4.50 -0.18
C ASP A 176 -4.84 4.35 -1.39
N ALA A 177 -5.61 5.38 -1.73
CA ALA A 177 -6.43 5.41 -2.94
C ALA A 177 -5.57 5.38 -4.22
N VAL A 178 -4.45 6.12 -4.25
CA VAL A 178 -3.50 6.09 -5.37
C VAL A 178 -2.88 4.70 -5.52
N ASN A 179 -2.44 4.07 -4.42
CA ASN A 179 -1.89 2.72 -4.44
C ASN A 179 -2.91 1.70 -4.97
N THR A 180 -4.18 1.84 -4.57
CA THR A 180 -5.27 0.97 -5.00
C THR A 180 -5.56 1.14 -6.50
N ALA A 181 -5.66 2.38 -6.98
CA ALA A 181 -5.87 2.67 -8.40
C ALA A 181 -4.73 2.14 -9.28
N ASP A 182 -3.47 2.24 -8.85
CA ASP A 182 -2.33 1.69 -9.59
C ASP A 182 -2.30 0.15 -9.60
N ALA A 183 -2.70 -0.50 -8.50
CA ALA A 183 -2.83 -1.96 -8.46
C ALA A 183 -3.88 -2.46 -9.46
N LEU A 184 -5.04 -1.81 -9.51
CA LEU A 184 -6.10 -2.11 -10.48
C LEU A 184 -5.64 -1.81 -11.92
N LEU A 185 -4.92 -0.71 -12.13
CA LEU A 185 -4.28 -0.40 -13.41
C LEU A 185 -3.34 -1.54 -13.84
N GLY A 186 -2.56 -2.11 -12.92
CA GLY A 186 -1.72 -3.28 -13.17
C GLY A 186 -2.51 -4.48 -13.69
N GLU A 187 -3.61 -4.84 -13.04
CA GLU A 187 -4.50 -5.92 -13.48
C GLU A 187 -5.09 -5.66 -14.89
N ILE A 188 -5.48 -4.41 -15.17
CA ILE A 188 -5.99 -3.98 -16.48
C ILE A 188 -4.89 -4.05 -17.56
N ILE A 189 -3.66 -3.62 -17.25
CA ILE A 189 -2.51 -3.68 -18.17
C ILE A 189 -2.21 -5.15 -18.53
N ASP A 190 -2.26 -6.05 -17.56
CA ASP A 190 -2.03 -7.49 -17.77
C ASP A 190 -3.11 -8.09 -18.68
N ALA A 191 -4.38 -7.78 -18.44
CA ALA A 191 -5.49 -8.22 -19.29
C ALA A 191 -5.43 -7.63 -20.71
N ALA A 192 -4.94 -6.40 -20.85
CA ALA A 192 -4.75 -5.78 -22.15
C ALA A 192 -3.67 -6.49 -22.99
N GLY A 193 -2.71 -7.17 -22.34
CA GLY A 193 -1.61 -7.88 -23.00
C GLY A 193 -0.58 -6.94 -23.65
N PRO A 194 0.50 -7.47 -24.25
CA PRO A 194 1.59 -6.66 -24.79
C PRO A 194 1.26 -5.96 -26.11
N ASP A 195 0.32 -6.50 -26.89
CA ASP A 195 0.02 -6.05 -28.27
C ASP A 195 -0.99 -4.89 -28.33
N ARG A 196 -1.66 -4.58 -27.21
CA ARG A 196 -2.59 -3.45 -27.12
C ARG A 196 -1.83 -2.18 -26.73
N ALA A 197 -2.10 -1.10 -27.43
CA ALA A 197 -1.64 0.22 -27.03
C ALA A 197 -2.43 0.69 -25.80
N ILE A 198 -1.74 1.22 -24.80
CA ILE A 198 -2.34 1.71 -23.56
C ILE A 198 -1.95 3.18 -23.40
N LEU A 199 -2.93 4.04 -23.10
CA LEU A 199 -2.74 5.42 -22.66
C LEU A 199 -3.31 5.54 -21.25
N VAL A 200 -2.55 6.12 -20.33
CA VAL A 200 -2.99 6.43 -18.96
C VAL A 200 -2.76 7.90 -18.70
N THR A 201 -3.77 8.59 -18.19
CA THR A 201 -3.72 10.03 -17.91
C THR A 201 -4.50 10.35 -16.64
N THR A 202 -4.27 11.55 -16.13
CA THR A 202 -5.16 12.23 -15.17
C THR A 202 -5.73 13.48 -15.84
N ASP A 203 -6.78 14.02 -15.25
CA ASP A 203 -7.45 15.23 -15.70
C ASP A 203 -7.09 16.47 -14.86
N HIS A 204 -6.80 16.30 -13.56
CA HIS A 204 -6.27 17.36 -12.68
C HIS A 204 -5.49 16.79 -11.48
N GLY A 205 -4.99 17.69 -10.62
CA GLY A 205 -4.55 17.40 -9.27
C GLY A 205 -5.46 18.07 -8.23
N GLY A 206 -4.99 18.24 -7.00
CA GLY A 206 -5.74 18.94 -5.94
C GLY A 206 -4.83 19.52 -4.87
N SER A 207 -5.37 20.39 -4.00
CA SER A 207 -4.67 21.02 -2.88
C SER A 207 -5.62 21.13 -1.69
N GLY A 208 -5.19 20.69 -0.50
CA GLY A 208 -6.10 20.51 0.62
C GLY A 208 -7.21 19.53 0.20
N THR A 209 -8.48 19.91 0.37
CA THR A 209 -9.67 19.10 -0.02
C THR A 209 -10.39 19.64 -1.27
N GLY A 210 -9.71 20.47 -2.07
CA GLY A 210 -10.30 21.10 -3.25
C GLY A 210 -9.34 21.20 -4.43
N HIS A 211 -9.89 21.48 -5.60
CA HIS A 211 -9.14 21.53 -6.87
C HIS A 211 -9.62 22.67 -7.79
N SER A 212 -10.35 23.65 -7.24
CA SER A 212 -10.96 24.75 -7.99
C SER A 212 -10.06 25.96 -8.22
N GLU A 213 -9.03 26.14 -7.39
CA GLU A 213 -8.03 27.19 -7.59
C GLU A 213 -7.04 26.78 -8.67
N ALA A 214 -6.78 27.64 -9.66
CA ALA A 214 -5.79 27.35 -10.70
C ALA A 214 -4.37 27.62 -10.17
N ASN A 215 -3.68 26.56 -9.76
CA ASN A 215 -2.28 26.58 -9.33
C ASN A 215 -1.58 25.29 -9.79
N ALA A 216 -0.26 25.21 -9.65
CA ALA A 216 0.50 24.05 -10.13
C ALA A 216 -0.01 22.72 -9.53
N GLU A 217 -0.42 22.70 -8.26
CA GLU A 217 -0.88 21.48 -7.59
C GLU A 217 -2.21 20.95 -8.14
N THR A 218 -3.05 21.83 -8.68
CA THR A 218 -4.34 21.48 -9.26
C THR A 218 -4.29 21.30 -10.77
N THR A 219 -3.38 22.00 -11.47
CA THR A 219 -3.32 21.96 -12.94
C THR A 219 -2.29 20.98 -13.50
N ASP A 220 -1.33 20.52 -12.69
CA ASP A 220 -0.33 19.54 -13.13
C ASP A 220 -1.00 18.20 -13.44
N ILE A 221 -0.69 17.67 -14.63
CA ILE A 221 -1.19 16.37 -15.10
C ILE A 221 -0.06 15.56 -15.73
N PHE A 222 -0.34 14.29 -15.98
CA PHE A 222 0.57 13.37 -16.67
C PHE A 222 -0.13 12.68 -17.83
N LEU A 223 0.66 12.18 -18.76
CA LEU A 223 0.23 11.23 -19.77
C LEU A 223 1.33 10.18 -19.97
N VAL A 224 0.97 8.91 -19.84
CA VAL A 224 1.83 7.75 -20.04
C VAL A 224 1.24 6.89 -21.14
N ALA A 225 2.06 6.36 -22.03
CA ALA A 225 1.60 5.45 -23.06
C ALA A 225 2.57 4.31 -23.33
N ARG A 226 2.05 3.15 -23.73
CA ARG A 226 2.82 2.03 -24.29
C ARG A 226 2.19 1.61 -25.60
N SER A 227 3.00 1.45 -26.64
CA SER A 227 2.57 1.04 -27.98
C SER A 227 3.79 0.52 -28.75
N ALA A 228 3.58 -0.38 -29.71
CA ALA A 228 4.64 -0.80 -30.64
C ALA A 228 5.15 0.35 -31.54
N GLN A 229 4.41 1.45 -31.61
CA GLN A 229 4.76 2.68 -32.34
C GLN A 229 5.57 3.67 -31.51
N LEU A 230 5.76 3.41 -30.22
CA LEU A 230 6.54 4.25 -29.31
C LEU A 230 7.85 3.54 -28.94
N ARG A 231 8.93 4.29 -28.84
CA ARG A 231 10.18 3.75 -28.30
C ARG A 231 10.08 3.69 -26.78
N PRO A 232 10.54 2.60 -26.13
CA PRO A 232 10.65 2.56 -24.68
C PRO A 232 11.54 3.68 -24.14
N GLY A 233 11.10 4.31 -23.06
CA GLY A 233 11.77 5.43 -22.41
C GLY A 233 11.61 6.78 -23.11
N THR A 234 10.70 6.90 -24.10
CA THR A 234 10.41 8.18 -24.75
C THR A 234 9.90 9.19 -23.72
N TRP A 235 10.40 10.42 -23.81
CA TRP A 235 9.97 11.53 -22.98
C TRP A 235 9.27 12.59 -23.81
N TRP A 236 8.13 13.05 -23.30
CA TRP A 236 7.44 14.21 -23.84
C TRP A 236 7.62 15.41 -22.90
N PRO A 237 8.08 16.56 -23.43
CA PRO A 237 8.41 17.73 -22.60
C PRO A 237 7.18 18.38 -21.96
N THR A 238 6.05 18.35 -22.66
CA THR A 238 4.79 18.91 -22.18
C THR A 238 3.64 18.18 -22.86
N ILE A 239 2.50 18.13 -22.17
CA ILE A 239 1.24 17.59 -22.67
C ILE A 239 0.07 18.45 -22.18
N SER A 240 -1.06 18.29 -22.85
CA SER A 240 -2.36 18.82 -22.49
C SER A 240 -3.43 17.74 -22.73
N PRO A 241 -4.62 17.79 -22.07
CA PRO A 241 -5.69 16.83 -22.34
C PRO A 241 -6.07 16.78 -23.82
N LEU A 242 -5.90 17.89 -24.54
CA LEU A 242 -6.19 18.01 -25.97
C LEU A 242 -5.37 17.02 -26.82
N ASN A 243 -4.21 16.57 -26.35
CA ASN A 243 -3.36 15.62 -27.06
C ASN A 243 -3.90 14.19 -27.07
N VAL A 244 -4.84 13.84 -26.19
CA VAL A 244 -5.32 12.46 -26.03
C VAL A 244 -6.07 11.98 -27.27
N ALA A 245 -7.12 12.67 -27.70
CA ALA A 245 -7.94 12.25 -28.85
C ALA A 245 -7.13 12.07 -30.16
N PRO A 246 -6.26 13.02 -30.58
CA PRO A 246 -5.37 12.85 -31.73
C PRO A 246 -4.38 11.68 -31.59
N THR A 247 -3.85 11.45 -30.39
CA THR A 247 -2.91 10.34 -30.13
C THR A 247 -3.63 8.99 -30.24
N VAL A 248 -4.86 8.88 -29.71
CA VAL A 248 -5.71 7.69 -29.86
C VAL A 248 -6.01 7.43 -31.35
N ALA A 249 -6.35 8.46 -32.11
CA ALA A 249 -6.60 8.34 -33.55
C ALA A 249 -5.39 7.84 -34.34
N HIS A 250 -4.20 8.34 -34.00
CA HIS A 250 -2.95 7.87 -34.59
C HIS A 250 -2.74 6.38 -34.32
N LEU A 251 -2.81 5.95 -33.06
CA LEU A 251 -2.52 4.58 -32.65
C LEU A 251 -3.52 3.56 -33.19
N ALA A 252 -4.82 3.91 -33.15
CA ALA A 252 -5.89 3.06 -33.68
C ALA A 252 -6.00 3.14 -35.22
N GLY A 253 -5.35 4.13 -35.84
CA GLY A 253 -5.30 4.34 -37.29
C GLY A 253 -6.62 4.75 -37.94
N PHE A 254 -7.37 5.64 -37.29
CA PHE A 254 -8.52 6.34 -37.87
C PHE A 254 -8.23 7.84 -38.07
N ALA A 255 -9.02 8.52 -38.91
CA ALA A 255 -8.78 9.92 -39.22
C ALA A 255 -9.14 10.83 -38.03
N PRO A 256 -8.23 11.73 -37.59
CA PRO A 256 -8.56 12.71 -36.56
C PRO A 256 -9.63 13.68 -37.09
N HIS A 257 -10.50 14.16 -36.21
CA HIS A 257 -11.51 15.14 -36.60
C HIS A 257 -10.86 16.50 -36.90
N PRO A 258 -11.29 17.24 -37.94
CA PRO A 258 -10.66 18.51 -38.33
C PRO A 258 -10.76 19.62 -37.28
N ASP A 259 -11.73 19.54 -36.38
CA ASP A 259 -11.92 20.54 -35.32
C ASP A 259 -11.04 20.29 -34.08
N TRP A 260 -10.35 19.15 -33.99
CA TRP A 260 -9.45 18.88 -32.87
C TRP A 260 -8.24 19.82 -32.90
N GLU A 261 -7.99 20.49 -31.78
CA GLU A 261 -6.93 21.49 -31.60
C GLU A 261 -5.60 20.85 -31.18
N GLY A 262 -5.65 19.70 -30.50
CA GLY A 262 -4.47 18.98 -30.06
C GLY A 262 -3.74 18.26 -31.20
N THR A 263 -2.49 17.85 -30.93
CA THR A 263 -1.68 17.05 -31.85
C THR A 263 -1.34 15.69 -31.23
N SER A 264 -1.14 14.70 -32.10
CA SER A 264 -0.66 13.37 -31.68
C SER A 264 0.76 13.45 -31.12
N LEU A 265 1.01 12.74 -30.03
CA LEU A 265 2.33 12.66 -29.39
C LEU A 265 3.22 11.54 -29.95
N VAL A 266 2.65 10.65 -30.77
CA VAL A 266 3.41 9.63 -31.52
C VAL A 266 4.34 10.29 -32.53
N GLY A 267 5.59 9.84 -32.57
CA GLY A 267 6.65 10.37 -33.44
C GLY A 267 7.74 11.17 -32.72
N ALA A 268 7.62 11.36 -31.41
CA ALA A 268 8.72 11.87 -30.58
C ALA A 268 9.75 10.75 -30.30
N ASP A 269 11.02 11.03 -30.57
CA ASP A 269 12.12 10.06 -30.46
C ASP A 269 13.10 10.35 -29.30
N ALA A 270 12.89 11.41 -28.52
CA ALA A 270 13.77 11.77 -27.41
C ALA A 270 13.55 10.85 -26.21
N SER A 271 14.61 10.22 -25.70
CA SER A 271 14.53 9.43 -24.46
C SER A 271 14.69 10.31 -23.21
N PHE A 272 14.09 9.89 -22.10
CA PHE A 272 14.28 10.57 -20.82
C PHE A 272 15.75 10.57 -20.36
N SER A 273 16.48 9.48 -20.63
CA SER A 273 17.91 9.40 -20.33
C SER A 273 18.73 10.44 -21.10
N ASP A 274 18.46 10.62 -22.40
CA ASP A 274 19.19 11.62 -23.20
C ASP A 274 18.86 13.04 -22.72
N HIS A 275 17.61 13.27 -22.31
CA HIS A 275 17.21 14.53 -21.73
C HIS A 275 17.92 14.82 -20.39
N LEU A 276 18.02 13.83 -19.50
CA LEU A 276 18.79 13.96 -18.27
C LEU A 276 20.26 14.29 -18.54
N VAL A 277 20.89 13.60 -19.50
CA VAL A 277 22.27 13.90 -19.90
C VAL A 277 22.39 15.33 -20.40
N THR A 278 21.44 15.79 -21.23
CA THR A 278 21.43 17.17 -21.75
C THR A 278 21.32 18.20 -20.62
N LEU A 279 20.45 17.97 -19.63
CA LEU A 279 20.33 18.84 -18.45
C LEU A 279 21.65 18.87 -17.66
N MET A 280 22.27 17.71 -17.45
CA MET A 280 23.53 17.62 -16.74
C MET A 280 24.68 18.32 -17.46
N GLU A 281 24.77 18.20 -18.78
CA GLU A 281 25.75 18.95 -19.58
C GLU A 281 25.51 20.46 -19.49
N GLY A 282 24.25 20.90 -19.42
CA GLY A 282 23.88 22.31 -19.19
C GLY A 282 24.48 22.92 -17.92
N MET A 283 24.64 22.12 -16.86
CA MET A 283 25.25 22.54 -15.59
C MET A 283 26.71 23.01 -15.72
N GLN A 284 27.41 22.69 -16.82
CA GLN A 284 28.75 23.23 -17.09
C GLN A 284 28.75 24.75 -17.22
N SER A 285 27.65 25.34 -17.69
CA SER A 285 27.52 26.78 -17.89
C SER A 285 27.29 27.56 -16.60
N ARG A 286 27.07 26.86 -15.47
CA ARG A 286 26.82 27.46 -14.15
C ARG A 286 28.03 27.33 -13.25
N SER A 287 28.53 28.47 -12.77
CA SER A 287 29.62 28.50 -11.79
C SER A 287 29.11 28.07 -10.41
N TYR A 288 29.83 27.13 -9.81
CA TYR A 288 29.91 26.87 -8.38
C TYR A 288 30.91 27.86 -7.77
N GLY A 289 30.59 28.46 -6.61
CA GLY A 289 31.32 29.60 -6.01
C GLY A 289 32.78 29.32 -5.59
N GLU A 290 33.36 28.20 -6.01
CA GLU A 290 34.65 27.64 -5.65
C GLU A 290 35.53 27.38 -6.90
N ASP A 291 35.45 28.21 -7.94
CA ASP A 291 36.18 28.02 -9.22
C ASP A 291 35.90 26.67 -9.90
N LEU A 292 34.72 26.09 -9.64
CA LEU A 292 34.20 24.86 -10.23
C LEU A 292 32.89 25.19 -10.98
N ASN A 293 32.50 24.39 -11.95
CA ASN A 293 31.13 24.42 -12.45
C ASN A 293 30.25 23.36 -11.74
N MET A 294 28.93 23.49 -11.88
CA MET A 294 27.98 22.60 -11.20
C MET A 294 28.05 21.14 -11.67
N LEU A 295 28.40 20.90 -12.94
CA LEU A 295 28.62 19.54 -13.41
C LEU A 295 29.87 18.94 -12.76
N GLU A 296 30.98 19.67 -12.68
CA GLU A 296 32.19 19.21 -12.00
C GLU A 296 31.91 18.88 -10.54
N HIS A 297 31.16 19.75 -9.84
CA HIS A 297 30.72 19.48 -8.47
C HIS A 297 29.93 18.18 -8.37
N SER A 298 28.91 17.98 -9.21
CA SER A 298 28.08 16.77 -9.22
C SER A 298 28.90 15.50 -9.51
N LEU A 299 29.85 15.58 -10.45
CA LEU A 299 30.76 14.46 -10.76
C LEU A 299 31.70 14.14 -9.60
N GLN A 300 32.19 15.15 -8.88
CA GLN A 300 33.02 14.97 -7.70
C GLN A 300 32.22 14.39 -6.53
N THR A 301 30.98 14.81 -6.34
CA THR A 301 30.06 14.26 -5.32
C THR A 301 29.78 12.78 -5.60
N ALA A 302 29.51 12.42 -6.86
CA ALA A 302 29.32 11.02 -7.28
C ALA A 302 30.60 10.18 -7.06
N ALA A 303 31.77 10.72 -7.39
CA ALA A 303 33.06 10.06 -7.17
C ALA A 303 33.34 9.86 -5.67
N ALA A 304 33.08 10.88 -4.85
CA ALA A 304 33.24 10.81 -3.40
C ALA A 304 32.31 9.74 -2.80
N ALA A 305 31.07 9.64 -3.28
CA ALA A 305 30.15 8.58 -2.86
C ALA A 305 30.71 7.19 -3.19
N ALA A 306 31.26 6.98 -4.39
CA ALA A 306 31.84 5.71 -4.80
C ALA A 306 33.10 5.35 -3.97
N GLU A 307 34.01 6.31 -3.76
CA GLU A 307 35.27 6.11 -3.02
C GLU A 307 35.04 5.75 -1.55
N HIS A 308 33.97 6.26 -0.94
CA HIS A 308 33.60 5.99 0.45
C HIS A 308 32.64 4.80 0.60
N GLY A 309 32.55 3.93 -0.41
CA GLY A 309 31.76 2.70 -0.36
C GLY A 309 30.24 2.91 -0.40
N GLY A 310 29.78 4.03 -0.95
CA GLY A 310 28.37 4.28 -1.22
C GLY A 310 27.78 3.30 -2.23
N SER A 311 26.48 3.04 -2.13
CA SER A 311 25.77 2.21 -3.10
C SER A 311 25.65 2.91 -4.46
N ASP A 312 25.34 2.14 -5.50
CA ASP A 312 24.96 2.64 -6.83
C ASP A 312 23.89 3.77 -6.74
N HIS A 313 22.94 3.65 -5.81
CA HIS A 313 21.92 4.67 -5.57
C HIS A 313 22.49 5.94 -4.92
N ALA A 314 23.45 5.81 -4.00
CA ALA A 314 24.12 6.95 -3.39
C ALA A 314 25.01 7.69 -4.42
N VAL A 315 25.65 6.95 -5.33
CA VAL A 315 26.41 7.52 -6.45
C VAL A 315 25.49 8.31 -7.38
N LEU A 316 24.34 7.73 -7.77
CA LEU A 316 23.35 8.44 -8.59
C LEU A 316 22.72 9.64 -7.87
N ALA A 317 22.46 9.52 -6.57
CA ALA A 317 21.98 10.64 -5.78
C ALA A 317 23.01 11.77 -5.76
N GLY A 318 24.30 11.45 -5.58
CA GLY A 318 25.41 12.40 -5.69
C GLY A 318 25.50 13.06 -7.06
N LEU A 319 25.30 12.29 -8.12
CA LEU A 319 25.35 12.75 -9.50
C LEU A 319 24.20 13.71 -9.86
N LEU A 320 23.01 13.50 -9.27
CA LEU A 320 21.77 14.19 -9.66
C LEU A 320 21.29 15.25 -8.66
N HIS A 321 21.93 15.37 -7.49
CA HIS A 321 21.38 16.18 -6.38
C HIS A 321 21.13 17.65 -6.69
N ASP A 322 21.94 18.24 -7.57
CA ASP A 322 21.87 19.66 -7.93
C ASP A 322 21.18 19.92 -9.28
N LEU A 323 20.60 18.87 -9.92
CA LEU A 323 19.92 18.97 -11.21
C LEU A 323 18.80 20.02 -11.23
N GLY A 324 18.16 20.26 -10.09
CA GLY A 324 17.06 21.22 -9.94
C GLY A 324 17.42 22.64 -10.35
N HIS A 325 18.70 23.01 -10.34
CA HIS A 325 19.12 24.30 -10.84
C HIS A 325 18.79 24.51 -12.33
N GLU A 326 18.76 23.44 -13.14
CA GLU A 326 18.44 23.52 -14.58
C GLU A 326 16.95 23.49 -14.91
N LEU A 327 16.07 23.20 -13.94
CA LEU A 327 14.67 22.87 -14.20
C LEU A 327 13.68 24.03 -14.03
N GLY A 328 14.07 25.18 -13.46
CA GLY A 328 13.16 26.32 -13.27
C GLY A 328 13.77 27.63 -12.76
N GLU A 329 12.91 28.64 -12.49
CA GLU A 329 13.30 29.95 -11.94
C GLU A 329 13.81 29.89 -10.49
N ALA A 330 13.54 28.79 -9.78
CA ALA A 330 14.18 28.49 -8.49
C ALA A 330 15.69 28.18 -8.63
N GLY A 331 16.21 28.12 -9.87
CA GLY A 331 17.62 27.92 -10.22
C GLY A 331 18.55 29.09 -9.86
N GLY A 332 18.06 30.16 -9.23
CA GLY A 332 18.90 31.17 -8.60
C GLY A 332 19.76 30.55 -7.49
N TRP A 333 21.07 30.78 -7.54
CA TRP A 333 22.03 30.35 -6.53
C TRP A 333 21.54 30.70 -5.10
N GLY A 334 21.31 29.68 -4.27
CA GLY A 334 20.93 29.85 -2.86
C GLY A 334 19.44 29.74 -2.51
N LEU A 335 18.55 29.55 -3.49
CA LEU A 335 17.13 29.31 -3.22
C LEU A 335 16.90 27.88 -2.70
N PRO A 336 16.08 27.67 -1.66
CA PRO A 336 15.89 26.34 -1.04
C PRO A 336 15.14 25.33 -1.93
N GLY A 337 14.57 25.76 -3.06
CA GLY A 337 13.66 24.94 -3.87
C GLY A 337 14.31 23.97 -4.85
N HIS A 338 15.62 24.08 -5.13
CA HIS A 338 16.26 23.24 -6.16
C HIS A 338 16.22 21.76 -5.82
N ALA A 339 16.37 21.40 -4.54
CA ALA A 339 16.32 20.03 -4.07
C ALA A 339 14.91 19.41 -4.28
N ASP A 340 13.86 20.18 -3.96
CA ASP A 340 12.47 19.76 -4.17
C ASP A 340 12.11 19.70 -5.66
N GLU A 341 12.65 20.61 -6.47
CA GLU A 341 12.44 20.63 -7.92
C GLU A 341 13.10 19.44 -8.62
N ALA A 342 14.36 19.14 -8.29
CA ALA A 342 15.05 17.94 -8.75
C ALA A 342 14.27 16.68 -8.34
N ALA A 343 13.85 16.60 -7.07
CA ALA A 343 13.12 15.46 -6.57
C ALA A 343 11.78 15.27 -7.29
N ARG A 344 11.00 16.35 -7.47
CA ARG A 344 9.71 16.32 -8.19
C ARG A 344 9.86 15.80 -9.62
N PHE A 345 10.91 16.24 -10.33
CA PHE A 345 11.18 15.83 -11.70
C PHE A 345 11.64 14.37 -11.82
N LEU A 346 12.47 13.91 -10.89
CA LEU A 346 13.06 12.56 -10.92
C LEU A 346 12.16 11.48 -10.30
N ARG A 347 11.25 11.85 -9.40
CA ARG A 347 10.42 10.91 -8.61
C ARG A 347 9.67 9.89 -9.45
N PRO A 348 9.03 10.22 -10.60
CA PRO A 348 8.32 9.20 -11.38
C PRO A 348 9.23 8.15 -12.02
N TRP A 349 10.52 8.44 -12.14
CA TRP A 349 11.46 7.64 -12.92
C TRP A 349 12.41 6.80 -12.05
N LEU A 350 12.82 7.35 -10.90
CA LEU A 350 13.85 6.78 -10.02
C LEU A 350 13.27 6.46 -8.63
N PRO A 351 13.78 5.41 -7.95
CA PRO A 351 13.31 5.03 -6.63
C PRO A 351 13.59 6.09 -5.56
N ALA A 352 12.79 6.08 -4.50
CA ALA A 352 12.90 6.95 -3.33
C ALA A 352 14.29 6.91 -2.67
N SER A 353 14.98 5.77 -2.76
CA SER A 353 16.35 5.62 -2.25
C SER A 353 17.40 6.46 -2.99
N ILE A 354 17.08 6.98 -4.19
CA ILE A 354 17.88 7.99 -4.91
C ILE A 354 17.26 9.37 -4.69
N VAL A 355 15.93 9.48 -4.86
CA VAL A 355 15.22 10.77 -4.94
C VAL A 355 15.06 11.46 -3.58
N GLN A 356 14.81 10.72 -2.49
CA GLN A 356 14.62 11.31 -1.16
C GLN A 356 15.91 11.90 -0.58
N PRO A 357 17.09 11.26 -0.69
CA PRO A 357 18.35 11.90 -0.35
C PRO A 357 18.56 13.22 -1.09
N ILE A 358 18.27 13.26 -2.40
CA ILE A 358 18.33 14.49 -3.21
C ILE A 358 17.38 15.54 -2.63
N ARG A 359 16.12 15.21 -2.35
CA ARG A 359 15.16 16.17 -1.76
C ARG A 359 15.63 16.75 -0.41
N LEU A 360 16.24 15.91 0.42
CA LEU A 360 16.57 16.23 1.80
C LEU A 360 17.98 16.82 2.00
N HIS A 361 18.86 16.84 1.00
CA HIS A 361 20.26 17.21 1.19
C HIS A 361 20.46 18.66 1.70
N VAL A 362 19.57 19.60 1.33
CA VAL A 362 19.58 20.97 1.86
C VAL A 362 19.21 21.00 3.35
N GLN A 363 18.19 20.25 3.75
CA GLN A 363 17.81 20.12 5.17
C GLN A 363 18.90 19.40 5.96
N ALA A 364 19.55 18.39 5.39
CA ALA A 364 20.66 17.67 6.00
C ALA A 364 21.85 18.61 6.35
N LYS A 365 22.15 19.58 5.48
CA LYS A 365 23.14 20.64 5.79
C LYS A 365 22.74 21.43 7.03
N ARG A 366 21.49 21.91 7.08
CA ARG A 366 20.95 22.71 8.19
C ARG A 366 20.93 21.90 9.50
N TYR A 367 20.63 20.61 9.41
CA TYR A 367 20.66 19.65 10.50
C TYR A 367 22.08 19.45 11.03
N LEU A 368 23.06 19.18 10.16
CA LEU A 368 24.46 18.95 10.57
C LEU A 368 25.05 20.20 11.25
N VAL A 369 24.75 21.40 10.75
CA VAL A 369 25.20 22.65 11.43
C VAL A 369 24.56 22.82 12.81
N ALA A 370 23.32 22.37 12.99
CA ALA A 370 22.62 22.45 14.27
C ALA A 370 23.11 21.41 15.30
N THR A 371 23.56 20.24 14.84
CA THR A 371 23.82 19.06 15.71
C THR A 371 25.30 18.71 15.85
N ASP A 372 26.16 19.10 14.92
CA ASP A 372 27.61 18.88 14.95
C ASP A 372 28.34 20.23 15.16
N PRO A 373 28.85 20.51 16.38
CA PRO A 373 29.53 21.77 16.70
C PRO A 373 30.76 22.05 15.82
N GLY A 374 31.38 21.02 15.24
CA GLY A 374 32.56 21.15 14.38
C GLY A 374 32.25 21.31 12.90
N TYR A 375 31.01 21.06 12.47
CA TYR A 375 30.67 20.97 11.05
C TYR A 375 30.59 22.34 10.36
N SER A 376 30.08 23.38 11.03
CA SER A 376 29.98 24.73 10.47
C SER A 376 31.34 25.30 10.00
N ALA A 377 32.41 24.94 10.71
CA ALA A 377 33.78 25.36 10.39
C ALA A 377 34.34 24.68 9.13
N GLN A 378 33.78 23.52 8.74
CA GLN A 378 34.22 22.72 7.59
C GLN A 378 33.51 23.14 6.29
N LEU A 379 32.43 23.91 6.37
CA LEU A 379 31.71 24.39 5.21
C LEU A 379 32.57 25.36 4.36
N SER A 380 32.46 25.23 3.05
CA SER A 380 33.00 26.20 2.10
C SER A 380 32.32 27.57 2.23
N GLU A 381 32.93 28.63 1.69
CA GLU A 381 32.35 29.97 1.74
C GLU A 381 31.01 30.06 0.98
N ALA A 382 30.87 29.36 -0.16
CA ALA A 382 29.59 29.28 -0.88
C ALA A 382 28.53 28.50 -0.07
N SER A 383 28.93 27.43 0.63
CA SER A 383 28.04 26.65 1.50
C SER A 383 27.55 27.47 2.71
N LYS A 384 28.42 28.32 3.29
CA LYS A 384 28.04 29.26 4.36
C LYS A 384 27.09 30.34 3.86
N LYS A 385 27.27 30.83 2.63
CA LYS A 385 26.37 31.81 2.01
C LYS A 385 24.98 31.21 1.76
N SER A 386 24.92 30.07 1.07
CA SER A 386 23.65 29.38 0.79
C SER A 386 22.92 28.96 2.07
N LEU A 387 23.64 28.56 3.13
CA LEU A 387 23.03 28.25 4.42
C LEU A 387 22.24 29.45 4.99
N ARG A 388 22.76 30.68 4.84
CA ARG A 388 22.06 31.89 5.31
C ARG A 388 20.79 32.16 4.50
N GLU A 389 20.85 31.96 3.19
CA GLU A 389 19.71 32.13 2.27
C GLU A 389 18.63 31.05 2.50
N GLN A 390 19.03 29.86 2.96
CA GLN A 390 18.16 28.72 3.26
C GLN A 390 17.61 28.70 4.70
N GLY A 391 17.75 29.81 5.44
CA GLY A 391 17.16 29.97 6.78
C GLY A 391 18.02 29.46 7.94
N GLY A 392 19.31 29.22 7.72
CA GLY A 392 20.27 28.89 8.79
C GLY A 392 20.11 27.47 9.38
N PRO A 393 20.76 27.19 10.53
CA PRO A 393 20.66 25.89 11.21
C PRO A 393 19.21 25.58 11.61
N LEU A 394 18.86 24.28 11.67
CA LEU A 394 17.54 23.86 12.15
C LEU A 394 17.35 24.21 13.64
N SER A 395 16.11 24.45 14.05
CA SER A 395 15.75 24.48 15.47
C SER A 395 15.87 23.07 16.08
N ALA A 396 15.94 22.97 17.41
CA ALA A 396 16.00 21.66 18.08
C ALA A 396 14.77 20.78 17.77
N ALA A 397 13.59 21.40 17.62
CA ALA A 397 12.37 20.69 17.25
C ALA A 397 12.42 20.17 15.80
N ASP A 398 12.88 21.02 14.87
CA ASP A 398 12.99 20.66 13.46
C ASP A 398 14.10 19.62 13.21
N ALA A 399 15.21 19.70 13.94
CA ALA A 399 16.26 18.69 13.90
C ALA A 399 15.74 17.31 14.35
N ALA A 400 14.99 17.27 15.46
CA ALA A 400 14.35 16.04 15.91
C ALA A 400 13.29 15.53 14.90
N ALA A 401 12.58 16.44 14.21
CA ALA A 401 11.65 16.06 13.14
C ALA A 401 12.38 15.48 11.92
N PHE A 402 13.48 16.10 11.50
CA PHE A 402 14.34 15.64 10.41
C PHE A 402 14.91 14.25 10.70
N GLU A 403 15.39 13.98 11.92
CA GLU A 403 15.91 12.66 12.30
C GLU A 403 14.88 11.54 12.14
N ARG A 404 13.59 11.84 12.36
CA ARG A 404 12.48 10.88 12.19
C ARG A 404 12.07 10.65 10.74
N LEU A 405 12.53 11.49 9.80
CA LEU A 405 12.19 11.30 8.39
C LEU A 405 12.86 10.03 7.83
N PRO A 406 12.13 9.24 7.03
CA PRO A 406 12.75 8.25 6.17
C PRO A 406 13.85 8.90 5.32
N PHE A 407 14.96 8.19 5.12
CA PHE A 407 16.12 8.68 4.34
C PHE A 407 16.90 9.87 4.94
N SER A 408 16.65 10.26 6.20
CA SER A 408 17.43 11.31 6.89
C SER A 408 18.93 10.98 6.95
N GLN A 409 19.29 9.74 7.27
CA GLN A 409 20.68 9.26 7.31
C GLN A 409 21.33 9.21 5.91
N PRO A 410 20.71 8.59 4.89
CA PRO A 410 21.17 8.72 3.50
C PRO A 410 21.35 10.17 3.03
N ALA A 411 20.46 11.09 3.40
CA ALA A 411 20.58 12.51 3.05
C ALA A 411 21.78 13.18 3.75
N VAL A 412 22.03 12.86 5.02
CA VAL A 412 23.23 13.28 5.75
C VAL A 412 24.50 12.73 5.10
N GLN A 413 24.47 11.48 4.64
CA GLN A 413 25.60 10.87 3.93
C GLN A 413 25.85 11.55 2.58
N LEU A 414 24.79 11.74 1.78
CA LEU A 414 24.86 12.50 0.53
C LEU A 414 25.43 13.90 0.76
N ARG A 415 25.01 14.58 1.84
CA ARG A 415 25.52 15.90 2.16
C ARG A 415 27.02 15.92 2.48
N ARG A 416 27.53 14.87 3.13
CA ARG A 416 28.98 14.73 3.37
C ARG A 416 29.74 14.49 2.07
N PHE A 417 29.17 13.74 1.11
CA PHE A 417 29.75 13.57 -0.23
C PHE A 417 29.76 14.88 -1.01
N ASP A 418 28.68 15.66 -0.92
CA ASP A 418 28.60 17.01 -1.50
C ASP A 418 29.75 17.87 -0.97
N ASP A 419 29.98 17.92 0.34
CA ASP A 419 31.09 18.71 0.87
C ASP A 419 32.48 18.22 0.44
N ALA A 420 32.65 16.91 0.25
CA ALA A 420 33.88 16.35 -0.30
C ALA A 420 34.09 16.70 -1.79
N GLY A 421 33.01 16.97 -2.54
CA GLY A 421 33.02 17.22 -3.97
C GLY A 421 33.33 18.66 -4.41
N LYS A 422 34.19 19.39 -3.70
CA LYS A 422 34.47 20.83 -3.91
C LYS A 422 35.95 21.14 -4.08
N ILE A 423 36.65 20.30 -4.83
CA ILE A 423 38.10 20.40 -5.02
C ILE A 423 38.37 20.89 -6.45
N PRO A 424 38.80 22.17 -6.66
CA PRO A 424 38.96 22.75 -7.99
C PRO A 424 39.95 22.02 -8.90
N THR A 425 40.90 21.32 -8.30
CA THR A 425 41.97 20.58 -8.99
C THR A 425 41.72 19.07 -9.06
N ALA A 426 40.59 18.57 -8.54
CA ALA A 426 40.31 17.14 -8.56
C ALA A 426 40.05 16.64 -9.98
N THR A 427 40.65 15.50 -10.30
CA THR A 427 40.39 14.77 -11.54
C THR A 427 39.47 13.61 -11.22
N VAL A 428 38.22 13.69 -11.69
CA VAL A 428 37.20 12.64 -11.48
C VAL A 428 36.74 12.06 -12.82
N ALA A 429 36.06 10.92 -12.75
CA ALA A 429 35.46 10.31 -13.92
C ALA A 429 34.46 11.29 -14.59
N ARG A 430 34.44 11.28 -15.92
CA ARG A 430 33.51 12.10 -16.69
C ARG A 430 32.10 11.51 -16.68
N LEU A 431 31.10 12.28 -17.12
CA LEU A 431 29.69 11.87 -17.14
C LEU A 431 29.48 10.53 -17.85
N GLU A 432 30.22 10.24 -18.91
CA GLU A 432 30.11 9.01 -19.70
C GLU A 432 30.36 7.74 -18.85
N HIS A 433 31.12 7.85 -17.76
CA HIS A 433 31.37 6.76 -16.81
C HIS A 433 30.10 6.31 -16.08
N TYR A 434 29.19 7.26 -15.78
CA TYR A 434 28.00 7.01 -14.97
C TYR A 434 26.76 6.66 -15.81
N LEU A 435 26.82 6.82 -17.14
CA LEU A 435 25.67 6.52 -18.02
C LEU A 435 25.16 5.07 -17.89
N PRO A 436 26.00 4.02 -17.82
CA PRO A 436 25.49 2.66 -17.64
C PRO A 436 24.71 2.48 -16.34
N LEU A 437 25.10 3.19 -15.28
CA LEU A 437 24.42 3.17 -13.99
C LEU A 437 23.07 3.89 -14.07
N LEU A 438 23.04 5.06 -14.73
CA LEU A 438 21.82 5.81 -15.00
C LEU A 438 20.84 5.01 -15.87
N THR A 439 21.32 4.38 -16.95
CA THR A 439 20.51 3.52 -17.82
C THR A 439 19.92 2.33 -17.05
N ARG A 440 20.69 1.69 -16.15
CA ARG A 440 20.14 0.62 -15.29
C ARG A 440 19.03 1.13 -14.38
N ALA A 441 19.22 2.29 -13.75
CA ALA A 441 18.22 2.85 -12.85
C ALA A 441 16.94 3.34 -13.57
N LEU A 442 17.06 3.74 -14.84
CA LEU A 442 15.95 4.21 -15.67
C LEU A 442 15.31 3.14 -16.57
N GLY A 443 15.94 1.97 -16.72
CA GLY A 443 15.44 0.89 -17.56
C GLY A 443 14.20 0.23 -16.97
N ALA A 444 13.35 -0.34 -17.85
CA ALA A 444 12.19 -1.14 -17.42
C ALA A 444 12.58 -2.30 -16.48
N ASP A 445 13.80 -2.82 -16.64
CA ASP A 445 14.40 -3.93 -15.89
C ASP A 445 15.02 -3.53 -14.53
N GLY A 446 15.19 -2.23 -14.27
CA GLY A 446 15.96 -1.69 -13.13
C GLY A 446 15.29 -1.77 -11.76
N LEU A 447 14.01 -2.15 -11.71
CA LEU A 447 13.20 -2.12 -10.48
C LEU A 447 13.05 -3.44 -9.76
N ILE A 448 13.30 -4.54 -10.46
CA ILE A 448 13.23 -5.85 -9.84
C ILE A 448 14.58 -6.09 -9.18
N SER A 449 14.61 -6.02 -7.84
CA SER A 449 15.78 -6.45 -7.09
C SER A 449 16.16 -7.87 -7.56
N PRO A 450 17.39 -8.11 -8.06
CA PRO A 450 17.77 -9.44 -8.53
C PRO A 450 17.72 -10.45 -7.37
N LEU A 451 17.95 -10.00 -6.14
CA LEU A 451 17.77 -10.81 -4.92
C LEU A 451 16.30 -11.23 -4.77
N TRP A 452 15.38 -10.26 -4.89
CA TRP A 452 13.96 -10.52 -4.77
C TRP A 452 13.45 -11.41 -5.91
N ALA A 453 13.81 -11.14 -7.17
CA ALA A 453 13.40 -12.00 -8.28
C ALA A 453 13.88 -13.43 -8.12
N ARG A 454 15.13 -13.60 -7.66
CA ARG A 454 15.69 -14.92 -7.42
C ARG A 454 14.94 -15.66 -6.31
N ASP A 455 14.58 -14.94 -5.25
CA ASP A 455 13.88 -15.50 -4.09
C ASP A 455 12.39 -15.77 -4.36
N ALA A 456 11.70 -14.86 -5.05
CA ALA A 456 10.28 -14.92 -5.40
C ALA A 456 10.00 -15.86 -6.59
N CYS A 457 11.03 -16.36 -7.27
CA CYS A 457 10.87 -17.27 -8.40
C CYS A 457 10.10 -18.54 -7.99
N THR A 458 9.05 -18.85 -8.74
CA THR A 458 8.16 -20.00 -8.56
C THR A 458 8.45 -21.16 -9.49
N CYS A 459 9.54 -21.11 -10.27
CA CYS A 459 9.90 -22.21 -11.17
C CYS A 459 10.34 -23.46 -10.39
N GLU A 460 10.33 -24.61 -11.07
CA GLU A 460 10.60 -25.93 -10.45
C GLU A 460 12.03 -26.08 -9.90
N GLU A 461 12.97 -25.22 -10.33
CA GLU A 461 14.33 -25.18 -9.77
C GLU A 461 14.39 -24.39 -8.45
N CYS A 462 13.41 -23.54 -8.19
CA CYS A 462 13.41 -22.58 -7.07
C CYS A 462 12.39 -22.94 -6.00
N ARG A 463 11.31 -23.61 -6.40
CA ARG A 463 10.21 -24.05 -5.55
C ARG A 463 9.85 -25.50 -5.82
N ASP A 464 9.63 -26.28 -4.76
CA ASP A 464 9.05 -27.62 -4.89
C ASP A 464 7.58 -27.50 -5.29
N THR A 465 7.22 -28.09 -6.42
CA THR A 465 5.87 -27.97 -7.00
C THR A 465 4.76 -28.60 -6.16
N ARG A 466 5.09 -29.44 -5.17
CA ARG A 466 4.11 -30.15 -4.33
C ARG A 466 3.78 -29.39 -3.06
N ASN A 467 4.72 -28.63 -2.51
CA ASN A 467 4.59 -28.00 -1.19
C ASN A 467 4.97 -26.51 -1.16
N GLY A 468 5.50 -25.96 -2.26
CA GLY A 468 5.86 -24.54 -2.37
C GLY A 468 7.09 -24.12 -1.56
N GLN A 469 7.87 -25.05 -1.00
CA GLN A 469 9.09 -24.71 -0.25
C GLN A 469 10.22 -24.27 -1.18
N HIS A 470 11.10 -23.40 -0.67
CA HIS A 470 12.31 -22.97 -1.38
C HIS A 470 13.25 -24.17 -1.55
N LEU A 471 13.76 -24.34 -2.77
CA LEU A 471 14.84 -25.31 -3.06
C LEU A 471 16.23 -24.68 -3.02
N LEU A 472 16.29 -23.36 -2.80
CA LEU A 472 17.50 -22.55 -2.76
C LEU A 472 17.91 -22.27 -1.32
N ASN A 473 19.22 -22.16 -1.07
CA ASN A 473 19.70 -21.60 0.18
C ASN A 473 19.79 -20.08 0.07
N SER A 474 19.74 -19.37 1.20
CA SER A 474 19.86 -17.90 1.22
C SER A 474 21.17 -17.40 0.58
N ALA A 475 22.24 -18.21 0.64
CA ALA A 475 23.51 -17.88 -0.01
C ALA A 475 23.44 -17.88 -1.54
N ASP A 476 22.50 -18.64 -2.14
CA ASP A 476 22.33 -18.77 -3.59
C ASP A 476 21.64 -17.54 -4.21
N LEU A 477 21.15 -16.62 -3.37
CA LEU A 477 20.50 -15.37 -3.80
C LEU A 477 21.51 -14.30 -4.23
N ALA A 478 22.76 -14.38 -3.80
CA ALA A 478 23.77 -13.36 -4.10
C ALA A 478 24.35 -13.48 -5.52
N GLY A 479 24.95 -12.40 -6.01
CA GLY A 479 25.74 -12.40 -7.24
C GLY A 479 24.93 -12.39 -8.54
N TRP A 480 23.62 -12.15 -8.47
CA TRP A 480 22.75 -12.02 -9.64
C TRP A 480 22.53 -10.54 -10.01
N ALA A 481 22.40 -10.29 -11.30
CA ALA A 481 21.92 -9.04 -11.88
C ALA A 481 20.73 -9.34 -12.80
N VAL A 482 19.81 -8.38 -12.95
CA VAL A 482 18.71 -8.51 -13.91
C VAL A 482 19.25 -8.28 -15.31
N GLU A 483 19.07 -9.27 -16.19
CA GLU A 483 19.39 -9.16 -17.62
C GLU A 483 18.19 -8.65 -18.42
N SER A 484 16.97 -9.07 -18.07
CA SER A 484 15.72 -8.57 -18.69
C SER A 484 14.48 -8.95 -17.89
N VAL A 485 13.38 -8.23 -18.08
CA VAL A 485 12.07 -8.49 -17.47
C VAL A 485 10.98 -8.29 -18.53
N HIS A 486 10.04 -9.24 -18.61
CA HIS A 486 8.90 -9.14 -19.50
C HIS A 486 7.63 -9.65 -18.80
N GLY A 487 6.49 -9.01 -19.06
CA GLY A 487 5.20 -9.48 -18.57
C GLY A 487 4.72 -10.76 -19.27
N ALA A 488 4.04 -11.64 -18.53
CA ALA A 488 3.31 -12.79 -19.04
C ALA A 488 1.95 -12.90 -18.32
N PRO A 489 0.94 -13.59 -18.89
CA PRO A 489 -0.36 -13.74 -18.24
C PRO A 489 -0.21 -14.38 -16.86
N HIS A 490 -0.61 -13.66 -15.81
CA HIS A 490 -0.55 -14.08 -14.40
C HIS A 490 0.86 -14.30 -13.81
N ALA A 491 1.93 -13.86 -14.50
CA ALA A 491 3.30 -13.92 -13.98
C ALA A 491 4.22 -12.88 -14.65
N MET A 492 5.21 -12.35 -13.94
CA MET A 492 6.32 -11.64 -14.56
C MET A 492 7.47 -12.61 -14.82
N VAL A 493 8.18 -12.45 -15.93
CA VAL A 493 9.34 -13.28 -16.25
C VAL A 493 10.59 -12.43 -16.23
N ALA A 494 11.50 -12.69 -15.30
CA ALA A 494 12.80 -12.02 -15.22
C ALA A 494 13.93 -12.98 -15.60
N THR A 495 14.78 -12.61 -16.56
CA THR A 495 16.04 -13.32 -16.81
C THR A 495 17.12 -12.68 -15.96
N LEU A 496 17.73 -13.47 -15.09
CA LEU A 496 18.86 -13.06 -14.26
C LEU A 496 20.16 -13.62 -14.83
N VAL A 497 21.26 -12.88 -14.65
CA VAL A 497 22.62 -13.30 -14.95
C VAL A 497 23.48 -13.25 -13.69
N HIS A 498 24.18 -14.34 -13.38
CA HIS A 498 25.07 -14.42 -12.23
C HIS A 498 26.49 -13.97 -12.62
N ASN A 499 27.29 -13.54 -11.63
CA ASN A 499 28.67 -13.07 -11.81
C ASN A 499 29.60 -14.08 -12.49
N ASP A 500 29.27 -15.38 -12.46
CA ASP A 500 30.02 -16.45 -13.16
C ASP A 500 29.51 -16.73 -14.59
N GLY A 501 28.56 -15.91 -15.09
CA GLY A 501 28.00 -16.00 -16.43
C GLY A 501 26.78 -16.92 -16.57
N ARG A 502 26.37 -17.63 -15.51
CA ARG A 502 25.13 -18.43 -15.55
C ARG A 502 23.90 -17.54 -15.69
N ARG A 503 22.90 -18.00 -16.43
CA ARG A 503 21.60 -17.33 -16.58
C ARG A 503 20.50 -18.15 -15.93
N HIS A 504 19.51 -17.49 -15.36
CA HIS A 504 18.35 -18.14 -14.76
C HIS A 504 17.08 -17.38 -15.09
N LYS A 505 16.07 -18.08 -15.61
CA LYS A 505 14.78 -17.50 -15.99
C LYS A 505 13.81 -17.64 -14.81
N CYS A 506 13.58 -16.55 -14.10
CA CYS A 506 12.64 -16.48 -13.00
C CYS A 506 11.20 -16.37 -13.50
N ILE A 507 10.30 -17.14 -12.89
CA ILE A 507 8.85 -17.00 -13.02
C ILE A 507 8.35 -16.36 -11.74
N LEU A 508 8.01 -15.09 -11.80
CA LEU A 508 7.62 -14.27 -10.67
C LEU A 508 6.09 -14.22 -10.61
N PRO A 509 5.47 -14.34 -9.43
CA PRO A 509 4.03 -14.20 -9.29
C PRO A 509 3.59 -12.77 -9.69
N ALA A 510 2.49 -12.63 -10.43
CA ALA A 510 1.97 -11.32 -10.88
C ALA A 510 1.44 -10.45 -9.74
N SER A 511 1.12 -11.04 -8.58
CA SER A 511 0.79 -10.33 -7.36
C SER A 511 1.22 -11.18 -6.16
N SER A 512 1.59 -10.52 -5.06
CA SER A 512 1.46 -11.17 -3.75
C SER A 512 -0.03 -11.43 -3.57
N LYS A 513 -0.50 -12.65 -3.84
CA LYS A 513 -1.81 -13.07 -3.35
C LYS A 513 -1.76 -12.92 -1.84
N ASN A 514 -2.29 -11.81 -1.32
CA ASN A 514 -2.58 -11.69 0.09
C ASN A 514 -3.72 -12.68 0.35
N ASP A 515 -3.35 -13.92 0.70
CA ASP A 515 -4.20 -14.90 1.41
C ASP A 515 -4.53 -14.35 2.83
N GLU A 516 -4.74 -13.04 2.97
CA GLU A 516 -5.09 -12.37 4.21
C GLU A 516 -6.58 -12.59 4.47
N LEU A 517 -6.86 -13.16 5.64
CA LEU A 517 -8.22 -13.24 6.14
C LEU A 517 -8.74 -11.80 6.30
N SER A 518 -9.98 -11.55 5.86
CA SER A 518 -10.59 -10.21 5.89
C SER A 518 -10.43 -9.51 7.25
N PRO A 519 -10.44 -8.16 7.30
CA PRO A 519 -10.34 -7.40 8.54
C PRO A 519 -11.30 -7.93 9.60
N GLN A 520 -10.82 -8.09 10.83
CA GLN A 520 -11.63 -8.61 11.93
C GLN A 520 -12.60 -7.52 12.43
N PRO A 521 -13.93 -7.62 12.18
CA PRO A 521 -14.87 -6.61 12.63
C PRO A 521 -14.94 -6.61 14.16
N ARG A 522 -14.88 -5.42 14.76
CA ARG A 522 -15.03 -5.19 16.20
C ARG A 522 -16.51 -5.20 16.57
N TRP A 523 -16.88 -5.80 17.70
CA TRP A 523 -18.28 -5.95 18.08
C TRP A 523 -18.57 -5.59 19.54
N ARG A 524 -19.85 -5.38 19.84
CA ARG A 524 -20.42 -5.03 21.14
C ARG A 524 -21.59 -5.99 21.46
N SER A 525 -22.38 -5.69 22.50
CA SER A 525 -23.46 -6.54 23.01
C SER A 525 -24.49 -7.00 21.95
N GLU A 526 -24.74 -6.20 20.91
CA GLU A 526 -25.66 -6.50 19.81
C GLU A 526 -25.25 -7.73 18.98
N HIS A 527 -23.97 -8.12 19.04
CA HIS A 527 -23.47 -9.27 18.28
C HIS A 527 -23.99 -10.62 18.81
N LEU A 528 -24.62 -10.66 19.98
CA LEU A 528 -25.30 -11.87 20.47
C LEU A 528 -26.33 -12.41 19.46
N THR A 529 -27.08 -11.53 18.80
CA THR A 529 -28.08 -11.93 17.80
C THR A 529 -27.42 -12.62 16.61
N VAL A 530 -26.37 -12.01 16.07
CA VAL A 530 -25.57 -12.57 14.96
C VAL A 530 -24.95 -13.90 15.37
N LEU A 531 -24.36 -13.97 16.56
CA LEU A 531 -23.72 -15.18 17.07
C LEU A 531 -24.72 -16.35 17.18
N ARG A 532 -25.97 -16.09 17.58
CA ARG A 532 -27.02 -17.11 17.66
C ARG A 532 -27.55 -17.52 16.28
N GLU A 533 -27.84 -16.56 15.41
CA GLU A 533 -28.29 -16.82 14.03
C GLU A 533 -27.28 -17.62 13.21
N ARG A 534 -26.00 -17.51 13.56
CA ARG A 534 -24.90 -18.19 12.89
C ARG A 534 -24.41 -19.47 13.58
N THR A 535 -25.17 -20.00 14.53
CA THR A 535 -24.83 -21.26 15.21
C THR A 535 -24.85 -22.43 14.22
N ASP A 536 -23.75 -23.16 14.12
CA ASP A 536 -23.64 -24.32 13.24
C ASP A 536 -24.09 -25.64 13.91
N PRO A 537 -24.63 -26.60 13.15
CA PRO A 537 -24.88 -27.95 13.66
C PRO A 537 -23.57 -28.75 13.73
N ALA A 538 -23.33 -29.43 14.85
CA ALA A 538 -22.10 -30.20 15.08
C ALA A 538 -21.87 -31.31 14.05
N SER A 539 -22.94 -31.86 13.46
CA SER A 539 -22.87 -32.94 12.47
C SER A 539 -22.41 -32.48 11.08
N GLY A 540 -22.38 -31.17 10.80
CA GLY A 540 -21.95 -30.61 9.52
C GLY A 540 -20.44 -30.37 9.42
N PRO A 541 -19.94 -29.85 8.29
CA PRO A 541 -18.56 -29.36 8.18
C PRO A 541 -18.26 -28.30 9.25
N VAL A 542 -16.99 -28.16 9.65
CA VAL A 542 -16.57 -27.13 10.62
C VAL A 542 -16.36 -25.76 9.97
N ASP A 543 -16.71 -25.65 8.68
CA ASP A 543 -16.19 -24.59 7.82
C ASP A 543 -16.60 -23.20 8.25
N ARG A 544 -17.89 -23.03 8.52
CA ARG A 544 -18.44 -21.76 8.96
C ARG A 544 -18.05 -21.43 10.40
N PHE A 545 -17.97 -22.42 11.29
CA PHE A 545 -17.41 -22.22 12.63
C PHE A 545 -15.98 -21.66 12.58
N VAL A 546 -15.08 -22.22 11.77
CA VAL A 546 -13.70 -21.73 11.69
C VAL A 546 -13.62 -20.36 11.01
N ALA A 547 -14.45 -20.10 9.99
CA ALA A 547 -14.51 -18.80 9.33
C ALA A 547 -15.05 -17.70 10.26
N ASP A 548 -16.15 -17.98 10.98
CA ASP A 548 -16.75 -17.03 11.92
C ASP A 548 -15.84 -16.81 13.13
N LEU A 549 -15.15 -17.84 13.63
CA LEU A 549 -14.17 -17.71 14.70
C LEU A 549 -12.94 -16.91 14.25
N ALA A 550 -12.43 -17.14 13.04
CA ALA A 550 -11.30 -16.38 12.47
C ALA A 550 -11.64 -14.90 12.30
N LYS A 551 -12.87 -14.60 11.86
CA LYS A 551 -13.35 -13.23 11.60
C LYS A 551 -13.74 -12.50 12.88
N ASN A 552 -14.61 -13.11 13.69
CA ASN A 552 -15.24 -12.43 14.83
C ASN A 552 -14.52 -12.72 16.16
N GLY A 553 -13.61 -13.70 16.21
CA GLY A 553 -12.98 -14.13 17.46
C GLY A 553 -13.90 -14.92 18.38
N ILE A 554 -15.15 -15.21 18.00
CA ILE A 554 -16.10 -16.04 18.73
C ILE A 554 -17.06 -16.76 17.76
N ALA A 555 -17.41 -18.02 18.04
CA ALA A 555 -18.36 -18.80 17.27
C ALA A 555 -19.09 -19.84 18.13
N LEU A 556 -20.27 -20.29 17.66
CA LEU A 556 -21.13 -21.25 18.34
C LEU A 556 -21.40 -22.50 17.51
N VAL A 557 -21.50 -23.64 18.19
CA VAL A 557 -21.96 -24.91 17.62
C VAL A 557 -23.02 -25.50 18.53
N SER A 558 -24.03 -26.14 17.94
CA SER A 558 -25.10 -26.85 18.65
C SER A 558 -25.16 -28.31 18.23
N GLY A 559 -25.64 -29.18 19.13
CA GLY A 559 -25.90 -30.58 18.82
C GLY A 559 -24.69 -31.51 18.91
N LEU A 560 -23.68 -31.19 19.76
CA LEU A 560 -22.56 -32.10 20.04
C LEU A 560 -22.97 -33.33 20.88
N GLY A 561 -24.15 -33.29 21.51
CA GLY A 561 -24.52 -34.23 22.58
C GLY A 561 -23.96 -33.80 23.93
N SER A 562 -24.46 -34.34 25.04
CA SER A 562 -24.07 -33.92 26.40
C SER A 562 -23.11 -34.90 27.10
N GLU A 563 -22.51 -35.80 26.33
CA GLU A 563 -21.57 -36.80 26.85
C GLU A 563 -20.18 -36.19 27.09
N PRO A 564 -19.44 -36.68 28.11
CA PRO A 564 -18.05 -36.27 28.32
C PRO A 564 -17.13 -36.54 27.12
N GLY A 565 -16.19 -35.64 26.86
CA GLY A 565 -15.16 -35.77 25.84
C GLY A 565 -15.53 -35.24 24.45
N GLN A 566 -16.79 -34.88 24.21
CA GLN A 566 -17.23 -34.36 22.89
C GLN A 566 -16.47 -33.11 22.43
N VAL A 567 -16.01 -32.27 23.37
CA VAL A 567 -15.19 -31.09 23.05
C VAL A 567 -13.84 -31.47 22.43
N LEU A 568 -13.23 -32.59 22.84
CA LEU A 568 -11.97 -33.08 22.27
C LEU A 568 -12.19 -33.65 20.86
N GLU A 569 -13.27 -34.42 20.67
CA GLU A 569 -13.64 -34.95 19.36
C GLU A 569 -13.91 -33.82 18.36
N PHE A 570 -14.59 -32.76 18.80
CA PHE A 570 -14.81 -31.57 17.99
C PHE A 570 -13.50 -30.82 17.69
N ALA A 571 -12.65 -30.60 18.70
CA ALA A 571 -11.36 -29.94 18.53
C ALA A 571 -10.45 -30.64 17.50
N ARG A 572 -10.42 -31.99 17.52
CA ARG A 572 -9.62 -32.83 16.61
C ARG A 572 -10.07 -32.76 15.14
N ARG A 573 -11.29 -32.29 14.88
CA ARG A 573 -11.77 -32.05 13.49
C ARG A 573 -11.20 -30.76 12.90
N ILE A 574 -10.72 -29.85 13.74
CA ILE A 574 -10.19 -28.54 13.32
C ILE A 574 -8.66 -28.54 13.37
N GLY A 575 -8.07 -29.08 14.43
CA GLY A 575 -6.62 -29.10 14.61
C GLY A 575 -6.20 -29.93 15.81
N PHE A 576 -5.18 -29.45 16.52
CA PHE A 576 -4.57 -30.17 17.63
C PHE A 576 -4.98 -29.56 18.98
N VAL A 577 -5.26 -30.43 19.95
CA VAL A 577 -5.53 -30.02 21.33
C VAL A 577 -4.21 -29.63 22.00
N ARG A 578 -4.19 -28.46 22.63
CA ARG A 578 -3.06 -27.98 23.42
C ARG A 578 -3.16 -28.50 24.84
N GLU A 579 -2.37 -29.53 25.14
CA GLU A 579 -2.25 -30.07 26.49
C GLU A 579 -1.59 -29.05 27.44
N THR A 580 -2.10 -28.96 28.67
CA THR A 580 -1.56 -28.11 29.72
C THR A 580 -1.41 -28.91 31.02
N ASN A 581 -0.93 -28.29 32.11
CA ASN A 581 -0.97 -28.94 33.43
C ASN A 581 -2.40 -29.17 33.97
N TYR A 582 -3.44 -28.72 33.26
CA TYR A 582 -4.83 -29.08 33.53
C TYR A 582 -5.29 -30.31 32.74
N GLY A 583 -4.40 -30.93 31.95
CA GLY A 583 -4.72 -32.00 31.01
C GLY A 583 -5.02 -31.49 29.60
N ASP A 584 -5.44 -32.41 28.73
CA ASP A 584 -6.05 -32.12 27.41
C ASP A 584 -7.50 -31.63 27.55
N LEU A 585 -8.16 -32.03 28.64
CA LEU A 585 -9.54 -31.75 29.00
C LEU A 585 -9.62 -31.30 30.46
N PHE A 586 -10.37 -30.23 30.72
CA PHE A 586 -10.65 -29.77 32.09
C PHE A 586 -12.14 -29.59 32.34
N ASP A 587 -12.59 -30.00 33.54
CA ASP A 587 -13.98 -29.88 33.97
C ASP A 587 -14.22 -28.55 34.70
N VAL A 588 -15.16 -27.74 34.21
CA VAL A 588 -15.65 -26.54 34.90
C VAL A 588 -16.91 -26.88 35.69
N ARG A 589 -16.71 -27.44 36.89
CA ARG A 589 -17.74 -27.76 37.90
C ARG A 589 -17.35 -27.20 39.26
N THR A 590 -18.29 -27.12 40.20
CA THR A 590 -17.98 -26.70 41.58
C THR A 590 -17.21 -27.82 42.29
N ASP A 591 -15.98 -27.52 42.72
CA ASP A 591 -15.10 -28.46 43.45
C ASP A 591 -15.15 -28.15 44.97
N PRO A 592 -15.29 -29.15 45.85
CA PRO A 592 -15.19 -28.95 47.30
C PRO A 592 -13.81 -28.45 47.80
N GLU A 593 -12.70 -28.70 47.08
CA GLU A 593 -11.36 -28.18 47.38
C GLU A 593 -10.73 -27.47 46.16
N PRO A 594 -11.20 -26.26 45.81
CA PRO A 594 -10.90 -25.63 44.53
C PRO A 594 -9.47 -25.07 44.47
N ILE A 595 -8.63 -25.58 43.56
CA ILE A 595 -7.30 -25.03 43.24
C ILE A 595 -7.37 -23.78 42.34
N ASN A 596 -8.55 -23.47 41.79
CA ASN A 596 -8.83 -22.32 40.93
C ASN A 596 -10.24 -21.78 41.22
N LEU A 597 -10.41 -20.45 41.24
CA LEU A 597 -11.70 -19.80 41.44
C LEU A 597 -12.75 -20.23 40.40
N ALA A 598 -12.31 -20.67 39.21
CA ALA A 598 -13.17 -21.28 38.18
C ALA A 598 -14.04 -22.43 38.71
N TYR A 599 -13.61 -23.10 39.77
CA TYR A 599 -14.30 -24.21 40.42
C TYR A 599 -15.15 -23.79 41.64
N THR A 600 -15.49 -22.50 41.77
CA THR A 600 -16.32 -21.96 42.88
C THR A 600 -17.65 -21.36 42.38
N PRO A 601 -18.74 -21.29 43.17
CA PRO A 601 -20.01 -20.72 42.75
C PRO A 601 -20.03 -19.18 42.60
N LYS A 602 -18.89 -18.50 42.86
CA LYS A 602 -18.77 -17.04 42.72
C LYS A 602 -18.76 -16.65 41.23
N GLY A 603 -19.27 -15.45 40.94
CA GLY A 603 -19.14 -14.85 39.62
C GLY A 603 -17.67 -14.67 39.26
N LEU A 604 -17.31 -15.00 38.01
CA LEU A 604 -15.97 -14.81 37.49
C LEU A 604 -15.98 -13.53 36.65
N PRO A 605 -15.23 -12.48 37.05
CA PRO A 605 -15.11 -11.29 36.21
C PRO A 605 -14.46 -11.63 34.88
N LEU A 606 -14.72 -10.80 33.87
CA LEU A 606 -14.16 -10.93 32.53
C LEU A 606 -12.63 -11.02 32.59
N HIS A 607 -12.08 -12.03 31.92
CA HIS A 607 -10.66 -12.30 31.87
C HIS A 607 -10.27 -13.03 30.60
N THR A 608 -8.97 -13.03 30.29
CA THR A 608 -8.34 -14.00 29.41
C THR A 608 -7.65 -15.08 30.22
N ASP A 609 -7.61 -16.28 29.67
CA ASP A 609 -7.07 -17.44 30.33
C ASP A 609 -5.55 -17.52 30.21
N ASN A 610 -4.93 -18.01 31.29
CA ASN A 610 -3.55 -18.44 31.31
C ASN A 610 -2.53 -17.37 30.83
N PRO A 611 -2.66 -16.07 31.19
CA PRO A 611 -1.73 -15.05 30.71
C PRO A 611 -0.31 -15.19 31.28
N TYR A 612 -0.12 -16.09 32.25
CA TYR A 612 1.16 -16.53 32.80
C TYR A 612 1.90 -17.55 31.90
N ARG A 613 1.37 -17.90 30.73
CA ARG A 613 2.03 -18.74 29.71
C ARG A 613 2.50 -17.91 28.52
N ASP A 614 3.64 -18.29 27.96
CA ASP A 614 4.15 -17.76 26.69
C ASP A 614 4.70 -18.92 25.84
N PRO A 615 4.03 -19.31 24.72
CA PRO A 615 2.81 -18.71 24.20
C PRO A 615 1.57 -18.99 25.08
N VAL A 616 0.60 -18.07 25.04
CA VAL A 616 -0.70 -18.24 25.69
C VAL A 616 -1.57 -19.21 24.89
N PRO A 617 -2.44 -19.99 25.54
CA PRO A 617 -3.53 -20.66 24.84
C PRO A 617 -4.36 -19.67 24.03
N THR A 618 -4.35 -19.80 22.70
CA THR A 618 -4.91 -18.78 21.79
C THR A 618 -6.39 -18.99 21.52
N VAL A 619 -6.91 -20.21 21.53
CA VAL A 619 -8.34 -20.50 21.39
C VAL A 619 -8.79 -21.39 22.55
N GLN A 620 -9.92 -21.04 23.15
CA GLN A 620 -10.58 -21.86 24.15
C GLN A 620 -11.92 -22.35 23.62
N LEU A 621 -12.21 -23.64 23.84
CA LEU A 621 -13.50 -24.25 23.55
C LEU A 621 -14.17 -24.61 24.88
N LEU A 622 -15.44 -24.27 25.04
CA LEU A 622 -16.25 -24.62 26.21
C LEU A 622 -17.54 -25.30 25.76
N HIS A 623 -17.70 -26.55 26.17
CA HIS A 623 -18.85 -27.40 25.85
C HIS A 623 -19.73 -27.60 27.09
N CYS A 624 -21.03 -27.38 26.96
CA CYS A 624 -22.00 -27.52 28.05
C CYS A 624 -22.55 -28.94 28.12
N LEU A 625 -22.29 -29.66 29.22
CA LEU A 625 -22.86 -30.98 29.47
C LEU A 625 -24.14 -30.86 30.30
N VAL A 626 -24.10 -30.02 31.34
CA VAL A 626 -25.26 -29.76 32.21
C VAL A 626 -25.36 -28.27 32.49
N ALA A 627 -26.49 -27.69 32.11
CA ALA A 627 -26.82 -26.28 32.39
C ALA A 627 -27.40 -26.11 33.80
N ALA A 628 -27.18 -24.95 34.41
CA ALA A 628 -27.78 -24.56 35.68
C ALA A 628 -28.65 -23.30 35.54
N GLU A 629 -29.40 -22.99 36.61
CA GLU A 629 -30.03 -21.68 36.79
C GLU A 629 -28.99 -20.70 37.36
N GLY A 630 -28.76 -19.59 36.64
CA GLY A 630 -27.60 -18.70 36.87
C GLY A 630 -26.32 -19.21 36.18
N GLY A 631 -25.19 -18.53 36.41
CA GLY A 631 -23.90 -18.95 35.84
C GLY A 631 -23.81 -18.76 34.32
N THR A 632 -24.54 -17.77 33.80
CA THR A 632 -24.54 -17.31 32.41
C THR A 632 -23.12 -16.93 32.01
N SER A 633 -22.66 -17.39 30.85
CA SER A 633 -21.34 -17.03 30.33
C SER A 633 -21.36 -15.58 29.85
N LEU A 634 -20.29 -14.84 30.14
CA LEU A 634 -20.10 -13.47 29.70
C LEU A 634 -18.97 -13.44 28.67
N PHE A 635 -19.12 -12.67 27.60
CA PHE A 635 -18.09 -12.46 26.58
C PHE A 635 -17.97 -10.98 26.24
N CYS A 636 -16.75 -10.50 26.02
CA CYS A 636 -16.45 -9.11 25.68
C CYS A 636 -15.33 -9.04 24.65
N ASP A 637 -15.53 -8.28 23.58
CA ASP A 637 -14.51 -8.04 22.57
C ASP A 637 -13.45 -7.07 23.10
N GLY A 638 -12.33 -7.62 23.57
CA GLY A 638 -11.24 -6.82 24.12
C GLY A 638 -10.69 -5.81 23.12
N PHE A 639 -10.71 -6.11 21.81
CA PHE A 639 -10.20 -5.20 20.79
C PHE A 639 -11.13 -3.99 20.65
N ALA A 640 -12.44 -4.21 20.59
CA ALA A 640 -13.41 -3.12 20.55
C ALA A 640 -13.28 -2.19 21.77
N VAL A 641 -13.08 -2.75 22.97
CA VAL A 641 -12.94 -1.98 24.21
C VAL A 641 -11.58 -1.29 24.31
N ALA A 642 -10.50 -1.91 23.84
CA ALA A 642 -9.18 -1.28 23.77
C ALA A 642 -9.21 -0.05 22.85
N GLU A 643 -9.91 -0.12 21.72
CA GLU A 643 -10.09 1.00 20.79
C GLU A 643 -11.04 2.06 21.32
N GLN A 644 -12.05 1.65 22.10
CA GLN A 644 -12.83 2.61 22.87
C GLN A 644 -11.93 3.36 23.87
N LEU A 645 -11.08 2.66 24.62
CA LEU A 645 -10.14 3.29 25.54
C LEU A 645 -9.17 4.22 24.80
N ARG A 646 -8.67 3.82 23.61
CA ARG A 646 -7.80 4.66 22.78
C ARG A 646 -8.46 5.99 22.39
N ARG A 647 -9.74 5.96 22.00
CA ARG A 647 -10.50 7.16 21.62
C ARG A 647 -10.86 8.02 22.83
N ASP A 648 -11.37 7.41 23.89
CA ASP A 648 -11.97 8.14 25.01
C ASP A 648 -10.90 8.57 26.05
N HIS A 649 -9.82 7.79 26.18
CA HIS A 649 -8.77 7.96 27.19
C HIS A 649 -7.37 7.58 26.65
N PRO A 650 -6.83 8.34 25.67
CA PRO A 650 -5.59 7.98 24.95
C PRO A 650 -4.37 7.80 25.86
N GLU A 651 -4.25 8.58 26.95
CA GLU A 651 -3.16 8.42 27.91
C GLU A 651 -3.21 7.10 28.68
N ASP A 652 -4.41 6.64 29.03
CA ASP A 652 -4.61 5.35 29.69
C ASP A 652 -4.30 4.21 28.72
N PHE A 653 -4.76 4.33 27.47
CA PHE A 653 -4.44 3.38 26.42
C PHE A 653 -2.92 3.25 26.22
N ALA A 654 -2.22 4.37 26.02
CA ALA A 654 -0.78 4.40 25.87
C ALA A 654 -0.06 3.78 27.08
N ARG A 655 -0.58 4.01 28.29
CA ARG A 655 -0.02 3.43 29.51
C ARG A 655 -0.22 1.91 29.57
N LEU A 656 -1.43 1.42 29.27
CA LEU A 656 -1.73 -0.01 29.30
C LEU A 656 -1.11 -0.80 28.14
N SER A 657 -0.75 -0.12 27.04
CA SER A 657 -0.05 -0.72 25.92
C SER A 657 1.47 -0.78 26.09
N SER A 658 2.06 0.15 26.86
CA SER A 658 3.50 0.22 27.09
C SER A 658 3.96 -0.38 28.42
N THR A 659 3.10 -0.45 29.44
CA THR A 659 3.48 -0.94 30.77
C THR A 659 3.49 -2.46 30.83
N ILE A 660 4.66 -3.07 31.03
CA ILE A 660 4.82 -4.51 31.16
C ILE A 660 4.33 -5.01 32.53
N VAL A 661 3.46 -6.00 32.50
CA VAL A 661 2.88 -6.64 33.68
C VAL A 661 3.37 -8.08 33.81
N SER A 662 3.64 -8.51 35.05
CA SER A 662 3.99 -9.91 35.32
C SER A 662 2.74 -10.69 35.70
N PHE A 663 2.54 -11.86 35.09
CA PHE A 663 1.51 -12.82 35.45
C PHE A 663 2.17 -14.09 35.98
N GLN A 664 1.61 -14.71 37.01
CA GLN A 664 2.16 -15.91 37.63
C GLN A 664 1.06 -16.89 38.06
N PHE A 665 1.38 -18.18 37.94
CA PHE A 665 0.61 -19.29 38.50
C PHE A 665 1.57 -20.30 39.15
N ILE A 666 1.28 -20.70 40.39
CA ILE A 666 2.09 -21.67 41.15
C ILE A 666 1.17 -22.76 41.70
N SER A 667 1.59 -24.01 41.52
CA SER A 667 1.02 -25.20 42.16
C SER A 667 2.16 -26.14 42.58
N PRO A 668 1.92 -27.25 43.29
CA PRO A 668 2.98 -28.17 43.71
C PRO A 668 3.89 -28.66 42.57
N ASP A 669 3.33 -28.84 41.37
CA ASP A 669 4.03 -29.45 40.24
C ASP A 669 4.47 -28.45 39.15
N VAL A 670 3.94 -27.22 39.17
CA VAL A 670 4.25 -26.20 38.15
C VAL A 670 4.41 -24.79 38.70
N HIS A 671 5.36 -24.04 38.15
CA HIS A 671 5.55 -22.60 38.34
C HIS A 671 5.64 -21.93 36.98
N LEU A 672 4.60 -21.18 36.61
CA LEU A 672 4.47 -20.50 35.33
C LEU A 672 4.51 -18.99 35.52
N GLN A 673 5.22 -18.29 34.64
CA GLN A 673 5.31 -16.83 34.65
C GLN A 673 5.49 -16.28 33.23
N ALA A 674 4.82 -15.17 32.95
CA ALA A 674 5.00 -14.41 31.72
C ALA A 674 4.94 -12.90 31.99
N ARG A 675 5.53 -12.12 31.08
CA ARG A 675 5.61 -10.66 31.19
C ARG A 675 5.17 -10.00 29.89
N LEU A 676 4.11 -9.21 29.93
CA LEU A 676 3.52 -8.57 28.76
C LEU A 676 2.62 -7.39 29.17
N PRO A 677 2.34 -6.43 28.26
CA PRO A 677 1.36 -5.40 28.54
C PRO A 677 -0.07 -5.97 28.53
N LEU A 678 -1.03 -5.21 29.06
CA LEU A 678 -2.44 -5.60 28.99
C LEU A 678 -2.98 -5.46 27.56
N ILE A 679 -2.45 -4.51 26.78
CA ILE A 679 -2.81 -4.30 25.38
C ILE A 679 -1.53 -4.42 24.57
N ARG A 680 -1.46 -5.36 23.62
CA ARG A 680 -0.30 -5.48 22.73
C ARG A 680 -0.67 -4.91 21.36
N LEU A 681 0.25 -4.12 20.82
CA LEU A 681 0.17 -3.58 19.47
C LEU A 681 1.15 -4.28 18.54
N ASP A 682 0.84 -4.32 17.25
CA ASP A 682 1.82 -4.61 16.22
C ASP A 682 2.60 -3.35 15.78
N GLU A 683 3.43 -3.49 14.76
CA GLU A 683 4.28 -2.43 14.22
C GLU A 683 3.48 -1.29 13.57
N SER A 684 2.26 -1.57 13.08
CA SER A 684 1.33 -0.55 12.59
C SER A 684 0.52 0.14 13.69
N GLY A 685 0.63 -0.32 14.94
CA GLY A 685 -0.12 0.23 16.06
C GLY A 685 -1.51 -0.39 16.25
N GLU A 686 -1.85 -1.46 15.54
CA GLU A 686 -3.13 -2.17 15.67
C GLU A 686 -3.14 -3.09 16.90
N VAL A 687 -4.30 -3.24 17.55
CA VAL A 687 -4.43 -4.10 18.72
C VAL A 687 -4.44 -5.57 18.29
N VAL A 688 -3.40 -6.31 18.67
CA VAL A 688 -3.26 -7.73 18.33
C VAL A 688 -3.48 -8.67 19.51
N ARG A 689 -3.53 -8.15 20.74
CA ARG A 689 -3.84 -8.93 21.96
C ARG A 689 -4.32 -8.06 23.10
N VAL A 690 -5.32 -8.53 23.83
CA VAL A 690 -5.76 -8.01 25.13
C VAL A 690 -5.58 -9.10 26.19
N THR A 691 -4.96 -8.73 27.31
CA THR A 691 -4.59 -9.64 28.39
C THR A 691 -5.04 -9.08 29.73
N VAL A 692 -6.05 -9.70 30.32
CA VAL A 692 -6.61 -9.28 31.60
C VAL A 692 -6.89 -10.51 32.45
N ASN A 693 -6.15 -10.69 33.53
CA ASN A 693 -6.48 -11.70 34.54
C ASN A 693 -5.93 -11.28 35.89
N ASN A 694 -6.75 -10.56 36.64
CA ASN A 694 -6.38 -9.98 37.94
C ASN A 694 -5.90 -11.03 38.96
N ARG A 695 -6.32 -12.30 38.82
CA ARG A 695 -5.99 -13.38 39.76
C ARG A 695 -4.55 -13.86 39.64
N SER A 696 -4.02 -13.80 38.42
CA SER A 696 -2.63 -14.15 38.14
C SER A 696 -1.71 -12.95 38.00
N MET A 697 -2.28 -11.75 37.86
CA MET A 697 -1.51 -10.50 37.73
C MET A 697 -0.77 -10.21 39.03
N GLN A 698 0.56 -10.06 38.94
CA GLN A 698 1.39 -9.67 40.06
C GLN A 698 1.34 -8.14 40.26
N PRO A 699 1.48 -7.66 41.50
CA PRO A 699 1.52 -6.22 41.77
C PRO A 699 2.64 -5.54 40.97
N GLN A 700 2.35 -4.36 40.42
CA GLN A 700 3.39 -3.51 39.84
C GLN A 700 4.38 -3.06 40.93
N PRO A 701 5.69 -2.99 40.63
CA PRO A 701 6.66 -2.41 41.54
C PRO A 701 6.26 -0.99 41.96
N LEU A 702 6.52 -0.63 43.22
CA LEU A 702 6.26 0.71 43.73
C LEU A 702 7.25 1.70 43.10
N GLY A 703 6.74 2.71 42.40
CA GLY A 703 7.55 3.72 41.73
C GLY A 703 6.71 4.86 41.13
N GLN A 704 7.38 5.76 40.42
CA GLN A 704 6.69 6.84 39.68
C GLN A 704 5.80 6.21 38.60
N GLY A 705 4.50 6.54 38.61
CA GLY A 705 3.53 6.03 37.62
C GLY A 705 2.72 4.82 38.07
N THR A 706 2.99 4.19 39.23
CA THR A 706 2.21 3.05 39.74
C THR A 706 0.73 3.39 39.94
N GLU A 707 0.41 4.52 40.58
CA GLU A 707 -0.97 5.00 40.80
C GLU A 707 -1.71 5.22 39.46
N ALA A 708 -1.03 5.84 38.50
CA ALA A 708 -1.57 6.12 37.18
C ALA A 708 -1.85 4.83 36.39
N PHE A 709 -0.99 3.81 36.53
CA PHE A 709 -1.24 2.49 35.95
C PHE A 709 -2.49 1.85 36.54
N TYR A 710 -2.65 1.83 37.87
CA TYR A 710 -3.83 1.25 38.48
C TYR A 710 -5.10 2.03 38.13
N THR A 711 -5.01 3.36 37.99
CA THR A 711 -6.13 4.20 37.53
C THR A 711 -6.57 3.82 36.12
N ALA A 712 -5.62 3.73 35.18
CA ALA A 712 -5.88 3.28 33.81
C ALA A 712 -6.45 1.85 33.76
N TYR A 713 -5.86 0.93 34.54
CA TYR A 713 -6.30 -0.45 34.62
C TYR A 713 -7.74 -0.57 35.15
N LEU A 714 -8.09 0.18 36.20
CA LEU A 714 -9.45 0.19 36.76
C LEU A 714 -10.46 0.75 35.75
N ARG A 715 -10.09 1.80 35.02
CA ARG A 715 -10.94 2.37 33.95
C ARG A 715 -11.16 1.36 32.83
N PHE A 716 -10.10 0.69 32.38
CA PHE A 716 -10.22 -0.35 31.37
C PHE A 716 -11.08 -1.53 31.84
N ALA A 717 -10.89 -1.99 33.08
CA ALA A 717 -11.73 -3.03 33.68
C ALA A 717 -13.21 -2.62 33.78
N GLN A 718 -13.49 -1.34 34.05
CA GLN A 718 -14.85 -0.80 34.05
C GLN A 718 -15.47 -0.83 32.65
N LEU A 719 -14.75 -0.37 31.62
CA LEU A 719 -15.22 -0.40 30.23
C LEU A 719 -15.48 -1.83 29.74
N LEU A 720 -14.61 -2.79 30.11
CA LEU A 720 -14.78 -4.20 29.78
C LEU A 720 -16.06 -4.79 30.35
N GLY A 721 -16.46 -4.34 31.55
CA GLY A 721 -17.67 -4.79 32.24
C GLY A 721 -18.93 -3.98 31.92
N ASP A 722 -18.84 -2.96 31.05
CA ASP A 722 -20.00 -2.16 30.65
C ASP A 722 -21.00 -3.05 29.87
N PRO A 723 -22.29 -3.08 30.23
CA PRO A 723 -23.30 -3.88 29.54
C PRO A 723 -23.35 -3.68 28.02
N VAL A 724 -22.99 -2.49 27.50
CA VAL A 724 -22.94 -2.25 26.05
C VAL A 724 -21.86 -3.08 25.36
N ASN A 725 -20.81 -3.48 26.08
CA ASN A 725 -19.66 -4.23 25.57
C ASN A 725 -19.76 -5.74 25.84
N VAL A 726 -20.74 -6.18 26.63
CA VAL A 726 -20.82 -7.55 27.13
C VAL A 726 -21.98 -8.30 26.50
N ILE A 727 -21.68 -9.49 25.99
CA ILE A 727 -22.66 -10.49 25.59
C ILE A 727 -22.91 -11.43 26.77
N GLU A 728 -24.18 -11.61 27.13
CA GLU A 728 -24.62 -12.64 28.07
C GLU A 728 -25.17 -13.86 27.33
N LEU A 729 -24.45 -14.99 27.42
CA LEU A 729 -24.74 -16.20 26.67
C LEU A 729 -25.00 -17.39 27.60
N ARG A 730 -26.22 -17.91 27.58
CA ARG A 730 -26.56 -19.16 28.28
C ARG A 730 -26.43 -20.36 27.34
N LEU A 731 -25.45 -21.22 27.59
CA LEU A 731 -25.25 -22.45 26.82
C LEU A 731 -26.24 -23.55 27.25
N ALA A 732 -26.97 -24.11 26.29
CA ALA A 732 -27.77 -25.32 26.49
C ALA A 732 -26.87 -26.58 26.47
N PRO A 733 -27.28 -27.69 27.10
CA PRO A 733 -26.57 -28.97 26.98
C PRO A 733 -26.36 -29.36 25.51
N GLY A 734 -25.14 -29.73 25.15
CA GLY A 734 -24.73 -30.03 23.77
C GLY A 734 -24.35 -28.82 22.92
N GLU A 735 -24.37 -27.60 23.47
CA GLU A 735 -23.79 -26.41 22.84
C GLU A 735 -22.32 -26.22 23.21
N LEU A 736 -21.53 -25.81 22.24
CA LEU A 736 -20.12 -25.45 22.38
C LEU A 736 -19.92 -24.00 21.89
N VAL A 737 -19.13 -23.24 22.65
CA VAL A 737 -18.60 -21.95 22.23
C VAL A 737 -17.09 -22.03 22.07
N GLY A 738 -16.58 -21.52 20.95
CA GLY A 738 -15.16 -21.29 20.74
C GLY A 738 -14.87 -19.80 20.67
N PHE A 739 -13.73 -19.37 21.21
CA PHE A 739 -13.33 -17.97 21.17
C PHE A 739 -11.80 -17.80 21.18
N ASP A 740 -11.31 -16.76 20.51
CA ASP A 740 -9.90 -16.33 20.52
C ASP A 740 -9.59 -15.69 21.87
N ASN A 741 -8.88 -16.43 22.71
CA ASN A 741 -8.49 -16.05 24.07
C ASN A 741 -7.44 -14.92 24.11
N ARG A 742 -6.93 -14.47 22.96
CA ARG A 742 -6.10 -13.26 22.84
C ARG A 742 -6.93 -11.99 22.63
N ARG A 743 -8.19 -12.14 22.21
CA ARG A 743 -9.11 -11.05 21.87
C ARG A 743 -10.31 -10.98 22.82
N VAL A 744 -11.01 -12.10 22.96
CA VAL A 744 -12.30 -12.18 23.65
C VAL A 744 -12.06 -12.50 25.12
N LEU A 745 -12.43 -11.57 26.00
CA LEU A 745 -12.50 -11.83 27.43
C LEU A 745 -13.77 -12.62 27.72
N HIS A 746 -13.71 -13.50 28.71
CA HIS A 746 -14.83 -14.31 29.12
C HIS A 746 -14.97 -14.36 30.65
N GLY A 747 -16.18 -14.66 31.12
CA GLY A 747 -16.52 -14.68 32.53
C GLY A 747 -17.84 -15.41 32.77
N ARG A 748 -18.37 -15.29 33.98
CA ARG A 748 -19.72 -15.76 34.28
C ARG A 748 -20.37 -15.02 35.43
N THR A 749 -21.71 -14.98 35.41
CA THR A 749 -22.49 -14.54 36.57
C THR A 749 -22.39 -15.55 37.73
N ALA A 750 -22.74 -15.11 38.94
CA ALA A 750 -22.83 -16.02 40.09
C ALA A 750 -23.99 -17.01 39.93
N PHE A 751 -23.94 -18.15 40.63
CA PHE A 751 -25.04 -19.11 40.65
C PHE A 751 -25.20 -19.74 42.05
N PRO A 752 -26.40 -20.23 42.40
CA PRO A 752 -26.62 -20.95 43.65
C PRO A 752 -25.68 -22.17 43.71
N ASN A 753 -25.28 -22.58 44.92
CA ASN A 753 -24.45 -23.77 45.13
C ASN A 753 -25.28 -25.04 44.81
N SER A 754 -25.49 -25.29 43.52
CA SER A 754 -26.31 -26.38 42.98
C SER A 754 -25.38 -27.38 42.27
N PRO A 755 -25.46 -28.68 42.59
CA PRO A 755 -24.51 -29.70 42.15
C PRO A 755 -24.64 -30.11 40.66
N ARG A 756 -25.17 -29.25 39.78
CA ARG A 756 -25.56 -29.62 38.41
C ARG A 756 -25.07 -28.72 37.28
N ARG A 757 -24.11 -27.78 37.47
CA ARG A 757 -23.46 -27.10 36.34
C ARG A 757 -22.17 -27.83 35.96
N HIS A 758 -22.06 -28.25 34.70
CA HIS A 758 -20.86 -28.94 34.20
C HIS A 758 -20.58 -28.53 32.76
N LEU A 759 -19.44 -27.85 32.57
CA LEU A 759 -18.87 -27.65 31.24
C LEU A 759 -17.54 -28.39 31.15
N GLN A 760 -17.18 -28.79 29.95
CA GLN A 760 -15.85 -29.29 29.65
C GLN A 760 -15.14 -28.33 28.71
N GLY A 761 -13.90 -28.01 29.03
CA GLY A 761 -13.07 -27.14 28.23
C GLY A 761 -11.83 -27.83 27.73
N CYS A 762 -11.36 -27.38 26.58
CA CYS A 762 -10.02 -27.66 26.08
C CYS A 762 -9.49 -26.41 25.38
N TYR A 763 -8.20 -26.41 25.06
CA TYR A 763 -7.59 -25.35 24.28
C TYR A 763 -7.07 -25.89 22.95
N ILE A 764 -7.13 -25.06 21.90
CA ILE A 764 -6.47 -25.29 20.59
C ILE A 764 -5.71 -24.03 20.18
N ASP A 765 -4.91 -24.11 19.12
CA ASP A 765 -4.17 -22.99 18.56
C ASP A 765 -4.90 -22.30 17.38
N ILE A 766 -4.71 -20.99 17.25
CA ILE A 766 -5.43 -20.15 16.29
C ILE A 766 -4.94 -20.37 14.85
N ASP A 767 -3.71 -20.83 14.67
CA ASP A 767 -3.16 -21.22 13.37
C ASP A 767 -3.97 -22.37 12.76
N ALA A 768 -4.50 -23.30 13.56
CA ALA A 768 -5.41 -24.34 13.07
C ALA A 768 -6.74 -23.75 12.55
N ILE A 769 -7.29 -22.74 13.25
CA ILE A 769 -8.48 -22.00 12.80
C ILE A 769 -8.19 -21.28 11.48
N GLN A 770 -7.10 -20.51 11.43
CA GLN A 770 -6.71 -19.72 10.26
C GLN A 770 -6.34 -20.60 9.06
N SER A 771 -5.64 -21.71 9.28
CA SER A 771 -5.31 -22.69 8.25
C SER A 771 -6.57 -23.27 7.64
N SER A 772 -7.52 -23.72 8.48
CA SER A 772 -8.79 -24.28 8.02
C SER A 772 -9.63 -23.25 7.25
N ALA A 773 -9.66 -22.00 7.72
CA ALA A 773 -10.34 -20.92 7.03
C ALA A 773 -9.70 -20.56 5.68
N ARG A 774 -8.36 -20.50 5.58
CA ARG A 774 -7.67 -20.23 4.30
C ARG A 774 -7.90 -21.32 3.26
N LEU A 775 -8.02 -22.59 3.67
CA LEU A 775 -8.34 -23.71 2.77
C LEU A 775 -9.72 -23.59 2.11
N GLN A 776 -10.61 -22.75 2.62
CA GLN A 776 -11.93 -22.50 2.02
C GLN A 776 -11.90 -21.36 0.98
N ILE A 777 -10.89 -20.49 1.04
CA ILE A 777 -10.71 -19.35 0.13
C ILE A 777 -9.94 -19.80 -1.13
N ARG A 778 -9.07 -20.81 -0.99
CA ARG A 778 -8.38 -21.49 -2.09
C ARG A 778 -9.33 -22.40 -2.86
#